data_AF-A0A2M9NRP5-F1
#
_entry.id   AF-A0A2M9NRP5-F1
#
_cell.length_a   1.000
_cell.length_b   1.000
_cell.length_c   1.000
_cell.angle_alpha   90.00
_cell.angle_beta   90.00
_cell.angle_gamma   90.00
#
_symmetry.space_group_name_H-M   'P 1'
#
loop_
_entity.id
_entity.type
_entity.pdbx_description
1 polymer ?
#
loop_
_entity_poly.entity_id
_entity_poly.type
_entity_poly.pdbx_seq_one_letter_code
_entity_poly.pdbx_strand_id
1 'polypeptide(L)'
;MKKSKVLKPINVMTTSFLLASSLLMPTAGFAEESSASEKNVANAQESEAKNQSAGTQTVEKESRSKAATARATNEAVVNNFAELKAALEGDNGITTITLGQNIDISGPINIQAKKSNILIEGNNYTVSETGANGGSGGIYYGNGNILRNVTVKDLTIRGKNYYGFITINDASNNVKQIFENVTYSGPQMIWNRYGNVIFRGVNNININNTTMPGSSPAQEMAETGSVEIEGEININHNSGYALIWSISKAPQFKIAPDAKVEINTLQSGYGIFYPTEGYGDFSVGENAMVKFDGQKGITGSGILKSFILDPGAEVEMNRTGKDVAPMILFYGETEINENAKLQVSTENGHAMQAVNVGTMKFKKPERVILSSLKGQAIDNKYTSLTLSMDTGKVKYWTNQSPTPNSYVSNDGKDFTWDANYRYDVAQAIKVSKNLNYNFNIEFDKTNKIELGTDVDGQLKKELAEAKNKVEDLFTNDKFDTLKGSTNQGAIDEAQAAVNKLPAGAEKDRLQDLVNKAKDLLKKKEEAEKDQADAKKKVEDLFTDNKFDTLKGNTNQAAVDEAEAAVNKLPAGAEKDRLQDLVNKAKDLLKKKEEAEKEQADAKKKVEDLFTDNKFDTLKGNTNQAAVDEAEAAVNKLPAGAEKDRLQDLVNKAKDLLKKKEEAEKEQADAKKKVEDLFTDNKFDTLKGSTNQAAVDEAQAAVNKL
;
A
#
# COMPACT_ATOMS: atom_id res chain seq x y z
N MET A 1 -25.40 -18.91 52.13
CA MET A 1 -24.73 -17.62 52.44
C MET A 1 -23.58 -17.38 51.46
N LYS A 2 -23.74 -16.42 50.55
CA LYS A 2 -22.72 -15.51 49.97
C LYS A 2 -23.47 -14.67 48.92
N LYS A 3 -23.79 -13.43 49.28
CA LYS A 3 -24.54 -12.47 48.44
C LYS A 3 -23.57 -11.79 47.47
N SER A 4 -23.82 -11.89 46.17
CA SER A 4 -23.10 -11.11 45.15
C SER A 4 -23.79 -9.75 44.98
N LYS A 5 -23.00 -8.67 45.02
CA LYS A 5 -23.44 -7.27 44.95
C LYS A 5 -23.71 -6.88 43.50
N VAL A 6 -24.88 -6.27 43.27
CA VAL A 6 -25.30 -5.63 42.03
C VAL A 6 -24.59 -4.27 41.89
N LEU A 7 -23.91 -4.04 40.77
CA LEU A 7 -23.36 -2.74 40.37
C LEU A 7 -24.37 -2.03 39.46
N LYS A 8 -24.70 -0.77 39.79
CA LYS A 8 -25.58 0.13 39.03
C LYS A 8 -24.82 0.78 37.86
N PRO A 9 -25.48 1.08 36.72
CA PRO A 9 -24.87 1.84 35.64
C PRO A 9 -24.76 3.33 35.96
N ILE A 10 -23.67 3.93 35.48
CA ILE A 10 -23.31 5.35 35.57
C ILE A 10 -24.01 6.11 34.44
N ASN A 11 -24.81 7.11 34.80
CA ASN A 11 -25.35 8.12 33.88
C ASN A 11 -24.23 9.12 33.54
N VAL A 12 -23.97 9.33 32.25
CA VAL A 12 -23.22 10.50 31.77
C VAL A 12 -24.17 11.38 30.96
N MET A 13 -24.22 12.64 31.39
CA MET A 13 -25.18 13.67 31.00
C MET A 13 -25.13 14.04 29.51
N THR A 14 -26.29 14.02 28.88
CA THR A 14 -26.62 14.87 27.73
C THR A 14 -26.76 16.32 28.20
N THR A 15 -25.91 17.20 27.69
CA THR A 15 -26.06 18.66 27.86
C THR A 15 -26.89 19.20 26.71
N SER A 16 -28.17 19.46 26.98
CA SER A 16 -29.05 20.26 26.12
C SER A 16 -28.74 21.73 26.34
N PHE A 17 -28.42 22.47 25.27
CA PHE A 17 -28.51 23.93 25.27
C PHE A 17 -29.66 24.37 24.38
N LEU A 18 -30.55 25.16 24.98
CA LEU A 18 -31.82 25.64 24.44
C LEU A 18 -31.64 26.53 23.21
N LEU A 19 -32.45 26.26 22.18
CA LEU A 19 -32.85 27.27 21.21
C LEU A 19 -33.82 28.25 21.87
N ALA A 20 -33.48 29.53 21.80
CA ALA A 20 -34.44 30.61 21.89
C ALA A 20 -34.04 31.70 20.90
N SER A 21 -34.85 31.88 19.86
CA SER A 21 -35.29 33.22 19.44
C SER A 21 -36.40 33.11 18.42
N SER A 22 -37.52 33.71 18.82
CA SER A 22 -38.68 34.12 18.06
C SER A 22 -38.34 34.81 16.74
N LEU A 23 -39.05 34.48 15.67
CA LEU A 23 -39.45 35.50 14.70
C LEU A 23 -40.86 35.21 14.17
N LEU A 24 -41.66 36.27 14.24
CA LEU A 24 -43.04 36.36 13.80
C LEU A 24 -43.17 36.12 12.29
N MET A 25 -44.33 35.58 11.90
CA MET A 25 -44.88 35.71 10.56
C MET A 25 -45.12 37.21 10.20
N PRO A 26 -45.29 37.53 8.91
CA PRO A 26 -46.66 37.58 8.43
C PRO A 26 -46.88 36.90 7.06
N THR A 27 -48.13 36.51 6.93
CA THR A 27 -48.88 36.01 5.79
C THR A 27 -49.00 36.99 4.62
N ALA A 28 -48.92 36.47 3.39
CA ALA A 28 -49.66 36.86 2.17
C ALA A 28 -49.10 35.97 1.04
N GLY A 29 -49.83 35.38 0.10
CA GLY A 29 -51.24 35.41 -0.26
C GLY A 29 -51.33 34.85 -1.69
N PHE A 30 -52.31 33.97 -1.91
CA PHE A 30 -53.08 33.75 -3.15
C PHE A 30 -52.46 33.16 -4.46
N ALA A 31 -53.37 32.40 -5.10
CA ALA A 31 -53.47 31.91 -6.48
C ALA A 31 -52.73 30.58 -6.79
N GLU A 32 -53.38 29.42 -7.02
CA GLU A 32 -54.33 29.05 -8.11
C GLU A 32 -53.76 29.46 -9.49
N GLU A 33 -53.67 28.66 -10.55
CA GLU A 33 -54.46 27.55 -11.04
C GLU A 33 -53.78 27.01 -12.33
N SER A 34 -54.21 25.84 -12.83
CA SER A 34 -54.23 25.40 -14.25
C SER A 34 -52.89 25.00 -14.91
N SER A 35 -52.66 23.80 -15.47
CA SER A 35 -53.41 22.83 -16.29
C SER A 35 -53.07 22.90 -17.80
N ALA A 36 -53.13 21.72 -18.43
CA ALA A 36 -52.97 21.37 -19.86
C ALA A 36 -51.53 21.44 -20.43
N SER A 37 -50.89 20.36 -20.91
CA SER A 37 -51.26 19.28 -21.85
C SER A 37 -51.43 19.75 -23.29
N GLU A 38 -50.43 19.47 -24.14
CA GLU A 38 -50.66 19.29 -25.58
C GLU A 38 -49.84 18.10 -26.11
N LYS A 39 -50.58 17.17 -26.71
CA LYS A 39 -50.11 16.13 -27.64
C LYS A 39 -49.94 16.77 -29.02
N ASN A 40 -48.97 16.31 -29.80
CA ASN A 40 -49.15 15.78 -31.17
C ASN A 40 -47.79 15.32 -31.72
N VAL A 41 -47.59 14.00 -31.93
CA VAL A 41 -47.83 13.24 -33.17
C VAL A 41 -46.67 13.33 -34.17
N ALA A 42 -45.96 12.19 -34.25
CA ALA A 42 -45.37 11.49 -35.40
C ALA A 42 -45.08 12.26 -36.71
N ASN A 43 -43.89 12.04 -37.26
CA ASN A 43 -43.80 11.22 -38.46
C ASN A 43 -42.41 10.58 -38.65
N ALA A 44 -42.42 9.38 -39.20
CA ALA A 44 -41.27 8.56 -39.56
C ALA A 44 -40.59 9.05 -40.84
N GLN A 45 -39.30 8.72 -41.01
CA GLN A 45 -38.84 8.07 -42.24
C GLN A 45 -37.45 7.46 -42.09
N GLU A 46 -37.38 6.18 -42.45
CA GLU A 46 -36.18 5.38 -42.70
C GLU A 46 -35.28 5.98 -43.78
N SER A 47 -33.97 5.73 -43.67
CA SER A 47 -33.21 5.32 -44.84
C SER A 47 -32.06 4.39 -44.42
N GLU A 48 -32.12 3.18 -44.93
CA GLU A 48 -31.01 2.23 -44.98
C GLU A 48 -29.95 2.73 -45.97
N ALA A 49 -28.66 2.56 -45.64
CA ALA A 49 -27.63 2.24 -46.62
C ALA A 49 -26.37 1.70 -45.93
N LYS A 50 -26.14 0.39 -46.11
CA LYS A 50 -24.84 -0.26 -45.95
C LYS A 50 -23.81 0.37 -46.91
N ASN A 51 -22.57 0.54 -46.47
CA ASN A 51 -21.41 0.02 -47.20
C ASN A 51 -20.14 0.01 -46.35
N GLN A 52 -19.51 -1.16 -46.34
CA GLN A 52 -18.14 -1.42 -45.92
C GLN A 52 -17.17 -0.89 -46.98
N SER A 53 -16.00 -0.37 -46.57
CA SER A 53 -14.72 -0.86 -47.10
C SER A 53 -13.55 -0.40 -46.24
N ALA A 54 -12.58 -1.31 -46.11
CA ALA A 54 -11.35 -1.21 -45.37
C ALA A 54 -10.35 -0.18 -45.90
N GLY A 55 -9.50 0.28 -44.98
CA GLY A 55 -8.04 0.36 -45.11
C GLY A 55 -7.45 1.39 -46.06
N THR A 56 -6.66 2.31 -45.53
CA THR A 56 -5.20 2.40 -45.79
C THR A 56 -4.59 3.45 -44.85
N GLN A 57 -3.51 3.06 -44.17
CA GLN A 57 -2.61 3.94 -43.43
C GLN A 57 -1.85 4.84 -44.41
N THR A 58 -1.89 6.15 -44.18
CA THR A 58 -0.83 7.06 -44.63
C THR A 58 -0.40 7.92 -43.46
N VAL A 59 0.89 7.78 -43.14
CA VAL A 59 1.64 8.59 -42.19
C VAL A 59 1.82 9.96 -42.81
N GLU A 60 1.22 11.00 -42.23
CA GLU A 60 1.61 12.38 -42.50
C GLU A 60 1.80 13.15 -41.20
N LYS A 61 3.06 13.50 -40.99
CA LYS A 61 3.58 14.33 -39.92
C LYS A 61 3.37 15.77 -40.37
N GLU A 62 2.17 16.32 -40.14
CA GLU A 62 1.93 17.75 -40.32
C GLU A 62 1.64 18.45 -39.00
N SER A 63 2.43 19.49 -38.78
CA SER A 63 2.34 20.50 -37.74
C SER A 63 0.91 21.02 -37.57
N ARG A 64 0.30 20.76 -36.42
CA ARG A 64 -0.90 21.49 -35.99
C ARG A 64 -0.50 22.92 -35.65
N SER A 65 -0.61 23.78 -36.65
CA SER A 65 -0.82 25.21 -36.44
C SER A 65 -2.08 25.40 -35.59
N LYS A 66 -1.98 26.30 -34.62
CA LYS A 66 -3.05 26.73 -33.72
C LYS A 66 -4.25 27.23 -34.53
N ALA A 67 -5.25 26.38 -34.73
CA ALA A 67 -6.63 26.82 -34.91
C ALA A 67 -7.24 26.97 -33.51
N ALA A 68 -7.03 28.13 -32.89
CA ALA A 68 -7.77 28.53 -31.71
C ALA A 68 -9.19 28.89 -32.15
N THR A 69 -10.08 27.90 -32.23
CA THR A 69 -11.52 28.14 -32.21
C THR A 69 -11.81 28.94 -30.95
N ALA A 70 -12.42 30.12 -31.09
CA ALA A 70 -12.84 30.92 -29.94
C ALA A 70 -13.72 30.04 -29.04
N ARG A 71 -13.22 29.69 -27.85
CA ARG A 71 -13.94 28.88 -26.87
C ARG A 71 -15.18 29.63 -26.41
N ALA A 72 -16.26 28.90 -26.14
CA ALA A 72 -17.46 29.48 -25.56
C ALA A 72 -17.12 30.18 -24.24
N THR A 73 -17.84 31.26 -23.91
CA THR A 73 -17.55 32.09 -22.72
C THR A 73 -17.68 31.35 -21.39
N ASN A 74 -18.21 30.13 -21.39
CA ASN A 74 -18.41 29.25 -20.24
C ASN A 74 -17.38 28.09 -20.12
N GLU A 75 -16.33 28.11 -20.94
CA GLU A 75 -15.29 27.06 -20.97
C GLU A 75 -13.93 27.57 -20.50
N ALA A 76 -13.17 26.73 -19.80
CA ALA A 76 -11.78 26.99 -19.45
C ALA A 76 -10.91 25.74 -19.63
N VAL A 77 -9.67 25.92 -20.13
CA VAL A 77 -8.62 24.91 -19.94
C VAL A 77 -7.77 25.30 -18.76
N VAL A 78 -7.58 24.35 -17.86
CA VAL A 78 -6.81 24.53 -16.62
C VAL A 78 -5.61 23.60 -16.64
N ASN A 79 -4.46 24.15 -16.28
CA ASN A 79 -3.20 23.45 -16.30
C ASN A 79 -2.70 23.22 -14.87
N ASN A 80 -3.16 23.98 -13.88
CA ASN A 80 -2.65 23.85 -12.52
C ASN A 80 -3.77 24.06 -11.50
N PHE A 81 -3.44 23.81 -10.23
CA PHE A 81 -4.36 23.97 -9.11
C PHE A 81 -4.98 25.36 -9.06
N ALA A 82 -4.21 26.42 -9.28
CA ALA A 82 -4.69 27.80 -9.20
C ALA A 82 -5.73 28.11 -10.28
N GLU A 83 -5.49 27.64 -11.51
CA GLU A 83 -6.44 27.77 -12.63
C GLU A 83 -7.73 26.98 -12.39
N LEU A 84 -7.63 25.74 -11.92
CA LEU A 84 -8.80 24.92 -11.55
C LEU A 84 -9.61 25.57 -10.42
N LYS A 85 -8.93 26.05 -9.38
CA LYS A 85 -9.54 26.77 -8.26
C LYS A 85 -10.26 28.03 -8.75
N ALA A 86 -9.60 28.87 -9.56
CA ALA A 86 -10.22 30.08 -10.10
C ALA A 86 -11.46 29.79 -10.96
N ALA A 87 -11.42 28.72 -11.77
CA ALA A 87 -12.56 28.30 -12.59
C ALA A 87 -13.77 27.88 -11.74
N LEU A 88 -13.55 27.11 -10.67
CA LEU A 88 -14.60 26.56 -9.81
C LEU A 88 -15.15 27.55 -8.76
N GLU A 89 -14.30 28.38 -8.15
CA GLU A 89 -14.72 29.32 -7.09
C GLU A 89 -15.24 30.66 -7.65
N GLY A 90 -14.81 31.04 -8.85
CA GLY A 90 -15.19 32.31 -9.46
C GLY A 90 -16.65 32.37 -9.88
N ASP A 91 -17.29 33.52 -9.65
CA ASP A 91 -18.55 33.90 -10.32
C ASP A 91 -18.24 34.40 -11.74
N ASN A 92 -17.75 33.49 -12.57
CA ASN A 92 -17.08 33.76 -13.85
C ASN A 92 -17.83 33.16 -15.05
N GLY A 93 -19.02 32.60 -14.85
CA GLY A 93 -19.80 31.92 -15.91
C GLY A 93 -19.21 30.59 -16.41
N ILE A 94 -18.02 30.17 -15.98
CA ILE A 94 -17.38 28.92 -16.41
C ILE A 94 -18.11 27.73 -15.80
N THR A 95 -18.59 26.81 -16.63
CA THR A 95 -19.25 25.56 -16.21
C THR A 95 -18.60 24.33 -16.81
N THR A 96 -17.78 24.49 -17.85
CA THR A 96 -17.04 23.41 -18.49
C THR A 96 -15.54 23.65 -18.32
N ILE A 97 -14.86 22.69 -17.72
CA ILE A 97 -13.44 22.78 -17.36
C ILE A 97 -12.73 21.59 -18.00
N THR A 98 -11.74 21.85 -18.84
CA THR A 98 -10.91 20.82 -19.46
C THR A 98 -9.51 20.85 -18.89
N LEU A 99 -8.97 19.71 -18.48
CA LEU A 99 -7.58 19.63 -18.02
C LEU A 99 -6.61 19.68 -19.21
N GLY A 100 -5.60 20.54 -19.10
CA GLY A 100 -4.47 20.63 -20.03
C GLY A 100 -3.23 19.87 -19.59
N GLN A 101 -3.19 19.43 -18.32
CA GLN A 101 -2.15 18.57 -17.74
C GLN A 101 -2.64 17.93 -16.44
N ASN A 102 -1.81 17.10 -15.82
CA ASN A 102 -2.06 16.55 -14.49
C ASN A 102 -2.11 17.68 -13.44
N ILE A 103 -3.00 17.56 -12.44
CA ILE A 103 -3.20 18.58 -11.40
C ILE A 103 -3.15 17.97 -10.01
N ASP A 104 -2.34 18.56 -9.14
CA ASP A 104 -2.36 18.26 -7.70
C ASP A 104 -3.31 19.21 -6.97
N ILE A 105 -4.34 18.67 -6.30
CA ILE A 105 -5.25 19.44 -5.44
C ILE A 105 -4.56 19.64 -4.09
N SER A 106 -3.76 20.71 -4.02
CA SER A 106 -2.95 21.03 -2.84
C SER A 106 -3.71 21.74 -1.72
N GLY A 107 -5.00 22.05 -1.92
CA GLY A 107 -5.82 22.74 -0.93
C GLY A 107 -7.31 22.83 -1.32
N PRO A 108 -8.12 23.51 -0.49
CA PRO A 108 -9.56 23.58 -0.66
C PRO A 108 -9.99 24.30 -1.94
N ILE A 109 -11.04 23.82 -2.59
CA ILE A 109 -11.77 24.49 -3.67
C ILE A 109 -13.27 24.46 -3.33
N ASN A 110 -13.84 25.63 -2.99
CA ASN A 110 -15.27 25.77 -2.72
C ASN A 110 -16.02 26.13 -4.01
N ILE A 111 -16.75 25.19 -4.58
CA ILE A 111 -17.54 25.41 -5.78
C ILE A 111 -18.49 26.61 -5.58
N GLN A 112 -18.46 27.55 -6.51
CA GLN A 112 -19.28 28.75 -6.47
C GLN A 112 -20.78 28.43 -6.37
N ALA A 113 -21.44 29.00 -5.36
CA ALA A 113 -22.85 28.75 -5.01
C ALA A 113 -23.83 28.96 -6.17
N LYS A 114 -23.51 29.84 -7.13
CA LYS A 114 -24.34 30.16 -8.30
C LYS A 114 -24.21 29.16 -9.47
N LYS A 115 -23.25 28.24 -9.45
CA LYS A 115 -23.10 27.26 -10.52
C LYS A 115 -24.12 26.14 -10.34
N SER A 116 -24.99 25.95 -11.34
CA SER A 116 -26.01 24.89 -11.33
C SER A 116 -25.50 23.57 -11.92
N ASN A 117 -24.60 23.64 -12.89
CA ASN A 117 -24.03 22.49 -13.58
C ASN A 117 -22.53 22.69 -13.77
N ILE A 118 -21.77 21.62 -13.58
CA ILE A 118 -20.32 21.61 -13.79
C ILE A 118 -19.95 20.36 -14.59
N LEU A 119 -19.09 20.53 -15.59
CA LEU A 119 -18.41 19.46 -16.31
C LEU A 119 -16.90 19.63 -16.11
N ILE A 120 -16.25 18.61 -15.58
CA ILE A 120 -14.79 18.47 -15.51
C ILE A 120 -14.38 17.39 -16.50
N GLU A 121 -13.83 17.81 -17.63
CA GLU A 121 -13.28 16.98 -18.69
C GLU A 121 -11.79 16.75 -18.41
N GLY A 122 -11.46 15.53 -17.96
CA GLY A 122 -10.11 15.16 -17.57
C GLY A 122 -9.15 15.03 -18.75
N ASN A 123 -9.64 14.78 -19.97
CA ASN A 123 -8.82 14.56 -21.16
C ASN A 123 -7.72 13.49 -20.92
N ASN A 124 -8.08 12.45 -20.16
CA ASN A 124 -7.22 11.37 -19.68
C ASN A 124 -6.06 11.79 -18.76
N TYR A 125 -6.05 13.02 -18.26
CA TYR A 125 -5.09 13.45 -17.24
C TYR A 125 -5.45 12.91 -15.85
N THR A 126 -4.51 13.08 -14.92
CA THR A 126 -4.63 12.67 -13.52
C THR A 126 -4.85 13.87 -12.62
N VAL A 127 -5.79 13.74 -11.67
CA VAL A 127 -5.90 14.61 -10.51
C VAL A 127 -5.46 13.86 -9.26
N SER A 128 -4.58 14.45 -8.45
CA SER A 128 -4.11 13.86 -7.19
C SER A 128 -4.44 14.75 -6.00
N GLU A 129 -5.07 14.19 -4.96
CA GLU A 129 -5.34 14.93 -3.72
C GLU A 129 -4.10 14.96 -2.82
N THR A 130 -3.39 16.09 -2.79
CA THR A 130 -2.16 16.27 -1.99
C THR A 130 -2.39 17.10 -0.73
N GLY A 131 -3.48 17.87 -0.69
CA GLY A 131 -3.89 18.73 0.43
C GLY A 131 -4.28 17.98 1.72
N ALA A 132 -4.87 18.73 2.66
CA ALA A 132 -5.33 18.19 3.93
C ALA A 132 -6.63 17.35 3.77
N ASN A 133 -6.84 16.39 4.66
CA ASN A 133 -8.10 15.64 4.73
C ASN A 133 -9.18 16.48 5.42
N GLY A 134 -10.45 16.25 5.08
CA GLY A 134 -11.61 16.89 5.71
C GLY A 134 -12.72 17.22 4.73
N GLY A 135 -13.92 17.53 5.23
CA GLY A 135 -15.11 17.83 4.40
C GLY A 135 -14.99 19.11 3.57
N SER A 136 -13.92 19.87 3.79
CA SER A 136 -13.53 21.02 2.98
C SER A 136 -12.05 20.95 2.60
N GLY A 137 -11.44 19.76 2.57
CA GLY A 137 -10.02 19.56 2.29
C GLY A 137 -9.65 19.49 0.80
N GLY A 138 -10.61 19.10 -0.04
CA GLY A 138 -10.47 18.99 -1.50
C GLY A 138 -11.45 19.90 -2.26
N ILE A 139 -12.09 19.39 -3.30
CA ILE A 139 -13.18 20.08 -3.99
C ILE A 139 -14.47 19.84 -3.21
N TYR A 140 -15.19 20.90 -2.85
CA TYR A 140 -16.43 20.76 -2.10
C TYR A 140 -17.46 21.81 -2.51
N TYR A 141 -18.74 21.50 -2.30
CA TYR A 141 -19.83 22.45 -2.40
C TYR A 141 -20.35 22.75 -0.98
N GLY A 142 -19.91 23.89 -0.44
CA GLY A 142 -20.06 24.21 0.97
C GLY A 142 -21.48 24.55 1.42
N ASN A 143 -22.05 25.60 0.83
CA ASN A 143 -23.38 26.14 1.14
C ASN A 143 -24.04 26.61 -0.16
N GLY A 144 -25.14 25.96 -0.55
CA GLY A 144 -25.95 26.39 -1.69
C GLY A 144 -27.00 25.37 -2.07
N ASN A 145 -28.04 25.83 -2.77
CA ASN A 145 -29.18 25.00 -3.18
C ASN A 145 -29.38 24.99 -4.70
N ILE A 146 -28.39 25.48 -5.46
CA ILE A 146 -28.47 25.71 -6.91
C ILE A 146 -27.79 24.58 -7.69
N LEU A 147 -26.70 24.01 -7.17
CA LEU A 147 -26.00 22.92 -7.84
C LEU A 147 -26.97 21.74 -8.05
N ARG A 148 -27.03 21.24 -9.28
CA ARG A 148 -27.87 20.12 -9.71
C ARG A 148 -27.06 18.98 -10.28
N ASN A 149 -26.04 19.27 -11.09
CA ASN A 149 -25.21 18.25 -11.72
C ASN A 149 -23.72 18.59 -11.63
N VAL A 150 -22.92 17.60 -11.29
CA VAL A 150 -21.46 17.63 -11.40
C VAL A 150 -21.06 16.41 -12.22
N THR A 151 -20.53 16.64 -13.41
CA THR A 151 -20.04 15.59 -14.30
C THR A 151 -18.53 15.60 -14.29
N VAL A 152 -17.92 14.42 -14.11
CA VAL A 152 -16.48 14.19 -14.22
C VAL A 152 -16.29 13.14 -15.30
N LYS A 153 -15.50 13.46 -16.32
CA LYS A 153 -15.32 12.63 -17.50
C LYS A 153 -13.86 12.42 -17.84
N ASP A 154 -13.50 11.24 -18.36
CA ASP A 154 -12.20 10.89 -18.92
C ASP A 154 -11.04 11.29 -17.96
N LEU A 155 -11.12 10.85 -16.70
CA LEU A 155 -10.22 11.32 -15.63
C LEU A 155 -9.69 10.17 -14.78
N THR A 156 -8.40 10.23 -14.44
CA THR A 156 -7.83 9.42 -13.37
C THR A 156 -7.76 10.22 -12.07
N ILE A 157 -8.29 9.68 -10.98
CA ILE A 157 -8.37 10.34 -9.67
C ILE A 157 -7.59 9.52 -8.65
N ARG A 158 -6.59 10.16 -8.03
CA ARG A 158 -5.84 9.62 -6.89
C ARG A 158 -6.32 10.28 -5.61
N GLY A 159 -7.26 9.62 -4.96
CA GLY A 159 -7.94 10.10 -3.76
C GLY A 159 -7.13 9.90 -2.49
N LYS A 160 -7.32 10.83 -1.55
CA LYS A 160 -6.75 10.87 -0.21
C LYS A 160 -7.82 11.14 0.84
N ASN A 161 -8.89 11.86 0.48
CA ASN A 161 -9.88 12.36 1.41
C ASN A 161 -11.00 11.34 1.74
N TYR A 162 -11.48 11.40 2.98
CA TYR A 162 -12.64 10.61 3.45
C TYR A 162 -13.95 11.08 2.80
N TYR A 163 -14.07 12.37 2.48
CA TYR A 163 -15.33 12.97 2.03
C TYR A 163 -15.53 12.94 0.50
N GLY A 164 -14.92 11.97 -0.19
CA GLY A 164 -15.00 11.88 -1.65
C GLY A 164 -14.13 12.87 -2.41
N PHE A 165 -14.06 12.69 -3.73
CA PHE A 165 -13.34 13.58 -4.65
C PHE A 165 -14.01 14.97 -4.74
N ILE A 166 -15.34 14.98 -4.83
CA ILE A 166 -16.16 16.19 -4.76
C ILE A 166 -17.17 16.02 -3.64
N THR A 167 -16.92 16.69 -2.52
CA THR A 167 -17.81 16.65 -1.35
C THR A 167 -19.04 17.52 -1.59
N ILE A 168 -20.23 16.94 -1.53
CA ILE A 168 -21.49 17.69 -1.50
C ILE A 168 -21.98 17.70 -0.05
N ASN A 169 -21.95 18.87 0.58
CA ASN A 169 -22.41 19.00 1.96
C ASN A 169 -23.91 18.73 2.08
N ASP A 170 -24.32 18.22 3.23
CA ASP A 170 -25.70 17.85 3.55
C ASP A 170 -26.75 18.95 3.40
N ALA A 171 -26.35 20.22 3.43
CA ALA A 171 -27.26 21.33 3.19
C ALA A 171 -27.81 21.30 1.75
N SER A 172 -27.12 20.63 0.82
CA SER A 172 -27.47 20.53 -0.59
C SER A 172 -28.13 19.18 -0.91
N ASN A 173 -29.37 19.24 -1.40
CA ASN A 173 -30.16 18.06 -1.76
C ASN A 173 -30.26 17.88 -3.28
N ASN A 174 -30.50 16.65 -3.71
CA ASN A 174 -30.78 16.29 -5.11
C ASN A 174 -29.67 16.66 -6.11
N VAL A 175 -28.42 16.76 -5.66
CA VAL A 175 -27.26 16.91 -6.56
C VAL A 175 -26.96 15.56 -7.20
N LYS A 176 -26.82 15.52 -8.52
CA LYS A 176 -26.35 14.36 -9.26
C LYS A 176 -24.85 14.48 -9.50
N GLN A 177 -24.10 13.49 -9.06
CA GLN A 177 -22.72 13.32 -9.50
C GLN A 177 -22.70 12.29 -10.62
N ILE A 178 -22.05 12.60 -11.73
CA ILE A 178 -21.98 11.74 -12.91
C ILE A 178 -20.50 11.47 -13.18
N PHE A 179 -20.11 10.20 -13.22
CA PHE A 179 -18.75 9.77 -13.53
C PHE A 179 -18.76 8.98 -14.83
N GLU A 180 -18.05 9.47 -15.84
CA GLU A 180 -17.97 8.87 -17.17
C GLU A 180 -16.52 8.55 -17.51
N ASN A 181 -16.19 7.28 -17.75
CA ASN A 181 -14.82 6.86 -18.06
C ASN A 181 -13.79 7.24 -16.98
N VAL A 182 -14.14 7.06 -15.70
CA VAL A 182 -13.30 7.48 -14.58
C VAL A 182 -12.56 6.30 -13.97
N THR A 183 -11.26 6.49 -13.73
CA THR A 183 -10.47 5.60 -12.87
C THR A 183 -10.25 6.27 -11.52
N TYR A 184 -10.74 5.68 -10.44
CA TYR A 184 -10.58 6.18 -9.08
C TYR A 184 -9.78 5.20 -8.22
N SER A 185 -8.83 5.71 -7.46
CA SER A 185 -8.15 4.94 -6.41
C SER A 185 -7.95 5.81 -5.17
N GLY A 186 -8.47 5.36 -4.01
CA GLY A 186 -8.42 6.14 -2.77
C GLY A 186 -9.44 5.67 -1.72
N PRO A 187 -9.59 6.37 -0.59
CA PRO A 187 -10.30 5.83 0.57
C PRO A 187 -11.83 5.88 0.48
N GLN A 188 -12.40 6.90 -0.17
CA GLN A 188 -13.84 7.00 -0.46
C GLN A 188 -14.03 7.91 -1.66
N MET A 189 -14.84 7.52 -2.64
CA MET A 189 -14.99 8.28 -3.89
C MET A 189 -16.06 9.37 -3.78
N ILE A 190 -17.18 9.08 -3.12
CA ILE A 190 -18.38 9.92 -3.15
C ILE A 190 -18.88 10.23 -1.73
N TRP A 191 -19.13 11.52 -1.50
CA TRP A 191 -19.93 12.03 -0.40
C TRP A 191 -21.04 12.92 -0.96
N ASN A 192 -22.25 12.38 -1.05
CA ASN A 192 -23.42 13.04 -1.62
C ASN A 192 -24.71 12.46 -1.01
N ARG A 193 -24.81 12.56 0.33
CA ARG A 193 -25.76 11.79 1.15
C ARG A 193 -27.23 11.98 0.80
N TYR A 194 -27.60 13.16 0.31
CA TYR A 194 -28.96 13.50 -0.12
C TYR A 194 -29.09 13.71 -1.64
N GLY A 195 -28.10 13.27 -2.41
CA GLY A 195 -28.09 13.29 -3.85
C GLY A 195 -28.00 11.89 -4.45
N ASN A 196 -27.74 11.83 -5.76
CA ASN A 196 -27.60 10.58 -6.49
C ASN A 196 -26.24 10.54 -7.22
N VAL A 197 -25.78 9.33 -7.54
CA VAL A 197 -24.63 9.12 -8.40
C VAL A 197 -25.00 8.26 -9.61
N ILE A 198 -24.43 8.61 -10.77
CA ILE A 198 -24.61 7.90 -12.03
C ILE A 198 -23.23 7.56 -12.60
N PHE A 199 -23.01 6.30 -12.97
CA PHE A 199 -21.80 5.85 -13.65
C PHE A 199 -22.08 5.55 -15.12
N ARG A 200 -21.29 6.13 -16.03
CA ARG A 200 -21.40 5.98 -17.50
C ARG A 200 -20.09 5.52 -18.11
N GLY A 201 -20.14 4.94 -19.30
CA GLY A 201 -18.93 4.47 -19.99
C GLY A 201 -18.22 3.38 -19.19
N VAL A 202 -16.89 3.43 -19.10
CA VAL A 202 -16.08 2.40 -18.42
C VAL A 202 -15.39 2.96 -17.18
N ASN A 203 -15.82 2.53 -15.99
CA ASN A 203 -15.28 3.03 -14.72
C ASN A 203 -14.48 1.95 -13.98
N ASN A 204 -13.36 2.32 -13.38
CA ASN A 204 -12.54 1.44 -12.56
C ASN A 204 -12.30 2.06 -11.20
N ILE A 205 -12.78 1.42 -10.13
CA ILE A 205 -12.80 1.99 -8.78
C ILE A 205 -12.07 1.06 -7.83
N ASN A 206 -11.06 1.59 -7.13
CA ASN A 206 -10.29 0.87 -6.13
C ASN A 206 -10.33 1.59 -4.79
N ILE A 207 -11.10 1.05 -3.83
CA ILE A 207 -11.21 1.62 -2.50
C ILE A 207 -10.10 1.08 -1.58
N ASN A 208 -9.18 1.97 -1.19
CA ASN A 208 -7.98 1.66 -0.40
C ASN A 208 -7.45 2.90 0.33
N ASN A 209 -6.53 2.72 1.27
CA ASN A 209 -5.89 3.82 2.01
C ASN A 209 -4.39 3.98 1.70
N THR A 210 -3.92 3.47 0.57
CA THR A 210 -2.49 3.43 0.22
C THR A 210 -2.13 4.23 -1.03
N THR A 211 -3.12 4.71 -1.78
CA THR A 211 -2.89 5.43 -3.06
C THR A 211 -2.11 6.74 -2.90
N MET A 212 -2.37 7.47 -1.81
CA MET A 212 -1.73 8.75 -1.50
C MET A 212 -1.12 8.72 -0.09
N PRO A 213 0.06 9.36 0.13
CA PRO A 213 0.61 9.51 1.47
C PRO A 213 -0.35 10.28 2.39
N GLY A 214 -0.64 9.70 3.56
CA GLY A 214 -1.58 10.28 4.53
C GLY A 214 -3.04 10.20 4.11
N SER A 215 -3.40 9.28 3.20
CA SER A 215 -4.80 8.93 2.94
C SER A 215 -5.54 8.60 4.23
N SER A 216 -6.81 9.02 4.29
CA SER A 216 -7.74 8.52 5.28
C SER A 216 -7.85 6.98 5.22
N PRO A 217 -8.33 6.31 6.29
CA PRO A 217 -8.68 4.90 6.23
C PRO A 217 -9.66 4.61 5.09
N ALA A 218 -9.63 3.40 4.54
CA ALA A 218 -10.54 2.98 3.48
C ALA A 218 -11.96 2.78 4.04
N GLN A 219 -12.98 3.26 3.32
CA GLN A 219 -14.37 3.36 3.80
C GLN A 219 -15.33 2.81 2.74
N GLU A 220 -16.52 3.38 2.62
CA GLU A 220 -17.43 3.24 1.51
C GLU A 220 -16.82 3.66 0.17
N MET A 221 -17.36 3.15 -0.94
CA MET A 221 -17.19 3.84 -2.22
C MET A 221 -18.02 5.12 -2.22
N ALA A 222 -19.27 5.02 -1.76
CA ALA A 222 -20.22 6.11 -1.79
C ALA A 222 -21.10 6.17 -0.54
N GLU A 223 -21.15 7.35 0.07
CA GLU A 223 -22.27 7.75 0.91
C GLU A 223 -23.23 8.59 0.06
N THR A 224 -24.36 8.02 -0.36
CA THR A 224 -25.26 8.67 -1.31
C THR A 224 -26.70 8.20 -1.19
N GLY A 225 -27.65 8.98 -1.70
CA GLY A 225 -29.07 8.63 -1.70
C GLY A 225 -29.35 7.41 -2.58
N SER A 226 -28.95 7.48 -3.86
CA SER A 226 -29.14 6.39 -4.83
C SER A 226 -27.97 6.30 -5.82
N VAL A 227 -27.80 5.11 -6.39
CA VAL A 227 -26.78 4.77 -7.38
C VAL A 227 -27.45 4.20 -8.64
N GLU A 228 -27.06 4.71 -9.80
CA GLU A 228 -27.39 4.13 -11.12
C GLU A 228 -26.10 3.84 -11.90
N ILE A 229 -26.02 2.66 -12.51
CA ILE A 229 -24.91 2.26 -13.39
C ILE A 229 -25.46 2.05 -14.80
N GLU A 230 -25.03 2.89 -15.74
CA GLU A 230 -25.45 2.89 -17.16
C GLU A 230 -24.42 2.23 -18.10
N GLY A 231 -23.27 1.77 -17.59
CA GLY A 231 -22.17 1.27 -18.41
C GLY A 231 -21.39 0.12 -17.78
N GLU A 232 -20.10 0.05 -18.05
CA GLU A 232 -19.19 -0.92 -17.44
C GLU A 232 -18.54 -0.33 -16.18
N ILE A 233 -18.51 -1.11 -15.10
CA ILE A 233 -17.84 -0.71 -13.87
C ILE A 233 -17.19 -1.91 -13.17
N ASN A 234 -15.91 -1.74 -12.83
CA ASN A 234 -15.15 -2.68 -12.04
C ASN A 234 -14.79 -2.03 -10.70
N ILE A 235 -15.17 -2.68 -9.60
CA ILE A 235 -14.98 -2.15 -8.24
C ILE A 235 -14.18 -3.16 -7.42
N ASN A 236 -13.06 -2.72 -6.85
CA ASN A 236 -12.34 -3.43 -5.79
C ASN A 236 -12.52 -2.68 -4.47
N HIS A 237 -13.05 -3.37 -3.45
CA HIS A 237 -13.41 -2.77 -2.16
C HIS A 237 -12.68 -3.45 -1.01
N ASN A 238 -11.61 -2.82 -0.53
CA ASN A 238 -10.79 -3.33 0.57
C ASN A 238 -11.13 -2.63 1.90
N SER A 239 -12.38 -2.80 2.36
CA SER A 239 -12.85 -2.16 3.59
C SER A 239 -13.94 -2.96 4.28
N GLY A 240 -14.02 -2.88 5.61
CA GLY A 240 -15.11 -3.44 6.42
C GLY A 240 -16.41 -2.61 6.37
N TYR A 241 -16.37 -1.41 5.80
CA TYR A 241 -17.54 -0.53 5.65
C TYR A 241 -18.51 -1.01 4.55
N ALA A 242 -19.65 -0.33 4.35
CA ALA A 242 -20.53 -0.67 3.24
C ALA A 242 -19.84 -0.34 1.91
N LEU A 243 -20.28 -0.86 0.76
CA LEU A 243 -19.81 -0.28 -0.51
C LEU A 243 -20.58 1.02 -0.80
N ILE A 244 -21.89 0.93 -0.70
CA ILE A 244 -22.84 2.02 -0.86
C ILE A 244 -23.62 2.12 0.46
N TRP A 245 -23.39 3.21 1.19
CA TRP A 245 -24.22 3.54 2.34
C TRP A 245 -25.24 4.60 1.93
N SER A 246 -26.52 4.30 2.15
CA SER A 246 -27.59 5.27 1.91
C SER A 246 -28.42 5.55 3.15
N ILE A 247 -28.59 6.84 3.39
CA ILE A 247 -29.49 7.41 4.41
C ILE A 247 -30.81 7.92 3.80
N SER A 248 -31.08 7.63 2.53
CA SER A 248 -32.38 7.96 1.91
C SER A 248 -33.47 7.04 2.45
N LYS A 249 -34.71 7.55 2.48
CA LYS A 249 -35.91 6.78 2.85
C LYS A 249 -36.35 5.79 1.77
N ALA A 250 -35.97 6.04 0.52
CA ALA A 250 -36.27 5.19 -0.63
C ALA A 250 -35.05 5.14 -1.56
N PRO A 251 -33.94 4.52 -1.09
CA PRO A 251 -32.71 4.46 -1.86
C PRO A 251 -32.82 3.46 -3.00
N GLN A 252 -32.18 3.76 -4.13
CA GLN A 252 -32.17 2.89 -5.29
C GLN A 252 -30.74 2.47 -5.61
N PHE A 253 -30.57 1.20 -5.92
CA PHE A 253 -29.36 0.69 -6.56
C PHE A 253 -29.79 0.00 -7.87
N LYS A 254 -29.62 0.74 -8.96
CA LYS A 254 -30.12 0.37 -10.28
C LYS A 254 -28.97 0.09 -11.24
N ILE A 255 -29.03 -1.07 -11.88
CA ILE A 255 -28.17 -1.40 -13.02
C ILE A 255 -29.03 -1.24 -14.27
N ALA A 256 -28.62 -0.37 -15.19
CA ALA A 256 -29.36 -0.11 -16.42
C ALA A 256 -29.25 -1.30 -17.41
N PRO A 257 -30.08 -1.34 -18.46
CA PRO A 257 -29.95 -2.34 -19.53
C PRO A 257 -28.55 -2.39 -20.12
N ASP A 258 -28.10 -3.60 -20.49
CA ASP A 258 -26.80 -3.91 -21.11
C ASP A 258 -25.55 -3.51 -20.30
N ALA A 259 -25.72 -2.94 -19.10
CA ALA A 259 -24.62 -2.55 -18.23
C ALA A 259 -23.85 -3.78 -17.69
N LYS A 260 -22.57 -3.59 -17.38
CA LYS A 260 -21.68 -4.65 -16.90
C LYS A 260 -21.06 -4.24 -15.58
N VAL A 261 -21.30 -5.02 -14.53
CA VAL A 261 -20.91 -4.68 -13.17
C VAL A 261 -20.11 -5.82 -12.58
N GLU A 262 -18.87 -5.54 -12.20
CA GLU A 262 -18.06 -6.45 -11.39
C GLU A 262 -17.66 -5.77 -10.07
N ILE A 263 -17.99 -6.41 -8.95
CA ILE A 263 -17.66 -5.93 -7.60
C ILE A 263 -16.94 -7.02 -6.83
N ASN A 264 -15.71 -6.72 -6.41
CA ASN A 264 -14.86 -7.57 -5.61
C ASN A 264 -14.70 -6.99 -4.19
N THR A 265 -15.14 -7.72 -3.16
CA THR A 265 -15.08 -7.28 -1.75
C THR A 265 -14.08 -8.10 -0.95
N LEU A 266 -13.00 -7.48 -0.46
CA LEU A 266 -11.89 -8.21 0.17
C LEU A 266 -12.06 -8.42 1.68
N GLN A 267 -12.96 -7.67 2.32
CA GLN A 267 -13.23 -7.76 3.76
C GLN A 267 -14.71 -7.94 4.04
N SER A 268 -15.03 -8.77 5.04
CA SER A 268 -16.36 -8.89 5.63
C SER A 268 -16.78 -7.57 6.28
N GLY A 269 -18.08 -7.33 6.47
CA GLY A 269 -18.57 -6.16 7.19
C GLY A 269 -20.01 -5.81 6.81
N TYR A 270 -20.30 -4.52 6.66
CA TYR A 270 -21.62 -4.09 6.15
C TYR A 270 -21.84 -4.58 4.70
N GLY A 271 -23.08 -4.46 4.22
CA GLY A 271 -23.47 -4.91 2.88
C GLY A 271 -22.89 -4.06 1.74
N ILE A 272 -22.97 -4.58 0.52
CA ILE A 272 -22.70 -3.82 -0.71
C ILE A 272 -23.64 -2.61 -0.81
N PHE A 273 -24.93 -2.81 -0.54
CA PHE A 273 -25.93 -1.76 -0.50
C PHE A 273 -26.60 -1.75 0.86
N TYR A 274 -26.27 -0.73 1.65
CA TYR A 274 -26.69 -0.61 3.04
C TYR A 274 -27.67 0.57 3.22
N PRO A 275 -28.98 0.34 3.03
CA PRO A 275 -30.01 1.34 3.32
C PRO A 275 -30.35 1.36 4.82
N THR A 276 -30.14 2.49 5.52
CA THR A 276 -30.34 2.59 6.97
C THR A 276 -31.61 3.31 7.41
N GLU A 277 -32.10 4.26 6.62
CA GLU A 277 -33.27 5.10 6.97
C GLU A 277 -34.56 4.66 6.23
N GLY A 278 -34.49 3.58 5.46
CA GLY A 278 -35.58 3.08 4.64
C GLY A 278 -35.28 1.72 4.03
N TYR A 279 -36.16 1.29 3.11
CA TYR A 279 -35.99 0.04 2.37
C TYR A 279 -35.59 0.33 0.93
N GLY A 280 -34.53 -0.32 0.46
CA GLY A 280 -33.92 -0.02 -0.83
C GLY A 280 -34.50 -0.80 -2.00
N ASP A 281 -34.56 -0.20 -3.18
CA ASP A 281 -34.90 -0.90 -4.42
C ASP A 281 -33.62 -1.36 -5.11
N PHE A 282 -33.49 -2.66 -5.39
CA PHE A 282 -32.40 -3.21 -6.20
C PHE A 282 -32.96 -3.78 -7.50
N SER A 283 -32.47 -3.27 -8.64
CA SER A 283 -32.94 -3.69 -9.96
C SER A 283 -31.78 -3.88 -10.93
N VAL A 284 -31.89 -4.91 -11.76
CA VAL A 284 -30.95 -5.20 -12.84
C VAL A 284 -31.70 -5.21 -14.16
N GLY A 285 -31.35 -4.26 -15.03
CA GLY A 285 -32.00 -4.02 -16.30
C GLY A 285 -31.78 -5.12 -17.34
N GLU A 286 -32.52 -5.01 -18.44
CA GLU A 286 -32.52 -6.01 -19.52
C GLU A 286 -31.11 -6.33 -20.02
N ASN A 287 -30.80 -7.63 -20.15
CA ASN A 287 -29.51 -8.16 -20.62
C ASN A 287 -28.26 -7.67 -19.85
N ALA A 288 -28.43 -6.97 -18.72
CA ALA A 288 -27.31 -6.51 -17.92
C ALA A 288 -26.61 -7.68 -17.23
N MET A 289 -25.30 -7.55 -17.03
CA MET A 289 -24.46 -8.54 -16.38
C MET A 289 -23.95 -8.01 -15.05
N VAL A 290 -24.19 -8.75 -13.97
CA VAL A 290 -23.77 -8.39 -12.62
C VAL A 290 -23.02 -9.56 -11.99
N LYS A 291 -21.80 -9.29 -11.53
CA LYS A 291 -20.97 -10.24 -10.82
C LYS A 291 -20.47 -9.63 -9.52
N PHE A 292 -20.89 -10.19 -8.40
CA PHE A 292 -20.45 -9.81 -7.08
C PHE A 292 -19.69 -10.96 -6.44
N ASP A 293 -18.40 -10.77 -6.19
CA ASP A 293 -17.54 -11.76 -5.53
C ASP A 293 -16.93 -11.16 -4.26
N GLY A 294 -16.77 -11.97 -3.21
CA GLY A 294 -15.94 -11.59 -2.07
C GLY A 294 -16.54 -11.97 -0.72
N GLN A 295 -16.48 -11.04 0.24
CA GLN A 295 -16.80 -11.29 1.65
C GLN A 295 -18.06 -10.58 2.18
N LYS A 296 -18.69 -9.69 1.40
CA LYS A 296 -19.89 -8.96 1.82
C LYS A 296 -21.18 -9.57 1.29
N GLY A 297 -22.25 -9.45 2.07
CA GLY A 297 -23.62 -9.62 1.59
C GLY A 297 -24.07 -8.43 0.73
N ILE A 298 -25.20 -8.53 0.04
CA ILE A 298 -25.81 -7.37 -0.62
C ILE A 298 -26.29 -6.37 0.42
N THR A 299 -27.08 -6.83 1.37
CA THR A 299 -27.81 -5.93 2.26
C THR A 299 -27.13 -5.71 3.60
N GLY A 300 -26.34 -6.68 4.07
CA GLY A 300 -25.86 -6.69 5.46
C GLY A 300 -27.06 -6.64 6.43
N SER A 301 -27.11 -5.62 7.28
CA SER A 301 -28.27 -5.33 8.15
C SER A 301 -29.37 -4.48 7.50
N GLY A 302 -29.15 -3.95 6.29
CA GLY A 302 -30.16 -3.26 5.50
C GLY A 302 -31.21 -4.22 4.92
N ILE A 303 -32.28 -3.66 4.34
CA ILE A 303 -33.38 -4.46 3.80
C ILE A 303 -33.82 -3.90 2.44
N LEU A 304 -34.01 -4.78 1.46
CA LEU A 304 -34.56 -4.41 0.17
C LEU A 304 -36.10 -4.35 0.21
N LYS A 305 -36.66 -3.25 -0.29
CA LYS A 305 -38.07 -3.14 -0.65
C LYS A 305 -38.37 -3.96 -1.89
N SER A 306 -37.48 -3.97 -2.87
CA SER A 306 -37.64 -4.75 -4.09
C SER A 306 -36.32 -5.37 -4.57
N PHE A 307 -36.43 -6.55 -5.19
CA PHE A 307 -35.35 -7.24 -5.87
C PHE A 307 -35.87 -7.71 -7.23
N ILE A 308 -35.50 -7.01 -8.30
CA ILE A 308 -36.06 -7.20 -9.64
C ILE A 308 -34.95 -7.47 -10.64
N LEU A 309 -35.03 -8.60 -11.34
CA LEU A 309 -34.18 -8.89 -12.50
C LEU A 309 -35.04 -8.83 -13.75
N ASP A 310 -34.75 -7.90 -14.64
CA ASP A 310 -35.44 -7.72 -15.92
C ASP A 310 -35.06 -8.82 -16.93
N PRO A 311 -35.78 -8.93 -18.06
CA PRO A 311 -35.53 -9.99 -19.04
C PRO A 311 -34.07 -10.10 -19.49
N GLY A 312 -33.57 -11.34 -19.55
CA GLY A 312 -32.20 -11.63 -20.00
C GLY A 312 -31.07 -11.22 -19.05
N ALA A 313 -31.37 -10.58 -17.91
CA ALA A 313 -30.36 -10.17 -16.93
C ALA A 313 -29.58 -11.38 -16.39
N GLU A 314 -28.25 -11.27 -16.29
CA GLU A 314 -27.38 -12.30 -15.73
C GLU A 314 -26.73 -11.82 -14.43
N VAL A 315 -27.04 -12.47 -13.32
CA VAL A 315 -26.62 -12.08 -11.98
C VAL A 315 -25.96 -13.24 -11.25
N GLU A 316 -24.69 -13.07 -10.92
CA GLU A 316 -23.90 -13.98 -10.10
C GLU A 316 -23.43 -13.27 -8.81
N MET A 317 -23.69 -13.90 -7.66
CA MET A 317 -23.39 -13.33 -6.35
C MET A 317 -22.76 -14.39 -5.44
N ASN A 318 -21.44 -14.30 -5.22
CA ASN A 318 -20.68 -15.23 -4.42
C ASN A 318 -20.11 -14.57 -3.16
N ARG A 319 -20.52 -15.06 -1.98
CA ARG A 319 -19.95 -14.66 -0.69
C ARG A 319 -19.21 -15.82 -0.01
N THR A 320 -17.95 -15.55 0.32
CA THR A 320 -17.06 -16.39 1.12
C THR A 320 -16.82 -15.73 2.48
N GLY A 321 -16.49 -16.49 3.52
CA GLY A 321 -16.14 -15.92 4.83
C GLY A 321 -17.24 -16.06 5.89
N LYS A 322 -17.02 -15.41 7.05
CA LYS A 322 -17.66 -15.76 8.33
C LYS A 322 -19.04 -15.12 8.58
N ASP A 323 -19.51 -14.26 7.69
CA ASP A 323 -20.75 -13.50 7.91
C ASP A 323 -22.00 -14.39 7.86
N VAL A 324 -22.82 -14.28 8.90
CA VAL A 324 -24.04 -15.06 9.13
C VAL A 324 -25.32 -14.32 8.67
N ALA A 325 -25.24 -13.03 8.34
CA ALA A 325 -26.36 -12.29 7.76
C ALA A 325 -26.74 -12.92 6.41
N PRO A 326 -28.00 -12.87 5.96
CA PRO A 326 -28.37 -13.34 4.63
C PRO A 326 -27.62 -12.57 3.54
N MET A 327 -27.35 -13.22 2.41
CA MET A 327 -26.77 -12.56 1.23
C MET A 327 -27.73 -11.48 0.71
N ILE A 328 -29.03 -11.80 0.65
CA ILE A 328 -30.09 -10.89 0.27
C ILE A 328 -31.20 -10.92 1.33
N LEU A 329 -31.43 -9.80 2.02
CA LEU A 329 -32.57 -9.58 2.91
C LEU A 329 -33.60 -8.69 2.23
N PHE A 330 -34.84 -9.17 2.11
CA PHE A 330 -35.88 -8.44 1.40
C PHE A 330 -37.23 -8.47 2.12
N TYR A 331 -37.98 -7.40 1.93
CA TYR A 331 -39.26 -7.11 2.56
C TYR A 331 -40.41 -7.12 1.56
N GLY A 332 -40.24 -6.59 0.34
CA GLY A 332 -41.32 -6.45 -0.63
C GLY A 332 -41.10 -7.27 -1.91
N GLU A 333 -41.50 -6.72 -3.04
CA GLU A 333 -41.62 -7.43 -4.32
C GLU A 333 -40.30 -8.05 -4.78
N THR A 334 -40.35 -9.32 -5.16
CA THR A 334 -39.20 -10.03 -5.73
C THR A 334 -39.63 -10.67 -7.05
N GLU A 335 -38.99 -10.28 -8.14
CA GLU A 335 -39.30 -10.78 -9.48
C GLU A 335 -38.03 -11.17 -10.24
N ILE A 336 -38.02 -12.38 -10.78
CA ILE A 336 -36.99 -12.86 -11.70
C ILE A 336 -37.67 -13.13 -13.04
N ASN A 337 -37.41 -12.28 -14.03
CA ASN A 337 -38.14 -12.25 -15.29
C ASN A 337 -37.56 -13.18 -16.37
N GLU A 338 -38.16 -13.11 -17.56
CA GLU A 338 -37.96 -14.04 -18.66
C GLU A 338 -36.48 -14.10 -19.11
N ASN A 339 -35.96 -15.31 -19.30
CA ASN A 339 -34.56 -15.57 -19.68
C ASN A 339 -33.50 -15.02 -18.71
N ALA A 340 -33.88 -14.46 -17.56
CA ALA A 340 -32.93 -14.03 -16.57
C ALA A 340 -32.22 -15.24 -15.92
N LYS A 341 -30.97 -15.03 -15.51
CA LYS A 341 -30.11 -16.00 -14.84
C LYS A 341 -29.73 -15.47 -13.47
N LEU A 342 -30.11 -16.17 -12.41
CA LEU A 342 -29.70 -15.84 -11.05
C LEU A 342 -28.87 -16.98 -10.45
N GLN A 343 -27.69 -16.64 -9.94
CA GLN A 343 -26.87 -17.50 -9.10
C GLN A 343 -26.46 -16.76 -7.83
N VAL A 344 -26.85 -17.30 -6.68
CA VAL A 344 -26.48 -16.76 -5.36
C VAL A 344 -25.85 -17.88 -4.55
N SER A 345 -24.64 -17.65 -4.05
CA SER A 345 -23.88 -18.64 -3.32
C SER A 345 -23.21 -18.04 -2.09
N THR A 346 -23.53 -18.54 -0.89
CA THR A 346 -22.98 -18.04 0.38
C THR A 346 -22.46 -19.18 1.27
N GLU A 347 -21.56 -18.90 2.22
CA GLU A 347 -21.08 -19.89 3.19
C GLU A 347 -21.97 -19.94 4.45
N ASN A 348 -22.00 -18.90 5.28
CA ASN A 348 -22.57 -18.99 6.63
C ASN A 348 -24.03 -18.53 6.75
N GLY A 349 -24.44 -17.44 6.10
CA GLY A 349 -25.83 -16.95 6.11
C GLY A 349 -26.73 -17.56 5.03
N HIS A 350 -28.03 -17.23 5.04
CA HIS A 350 -28.99 -17.67 4.00
C HIS A 350 -28.67 -17.02 2.64
N ALA A 351 -28.96 -17.68 1.52
CA ALA A 351 -28.81 -17.05 0.20
C ALA A 351 -29.87 -15.94 0.01
N MET A 352 -31.12 -16.23 0.36
CA MET A 352 -32.20 -15.25 0.37
C MET A 352 -33.02 -15.36 1.66
N GLN A 353 -33.36 -14.24 2.29
CA GLN A 353 -34.25 -14.20 3.45
C GLN A 353 -35.41 -13.20 3.25
N ALA A 354 -36.63 -13.71 3.34
CA ALA A 354 -37.88 -12.96 3.28
C ALA A 354 -38.33 -12.53 4.68
N VAL A 355 -38.67 -11.25 4.83
CA VAL A 355 -39.21 -10.68 6.07
C VAL A 355 -40.72 -10.54 6.03
N ASN A 356 -41.29 -9.87 5.03
CA ASN A 356 -42.73 -9.58 4.92
C ASN A 356 -43.24 -9.63 3.47
N VAL A 357 -42.90 -10.69 2.77
CA VAL A 357 -43.10 -10.79 1.32
C VAL A 357 -44.35 -11.61 1.06
N GLY A 358 -45.35 -11.02 0.40
CA GLY A 358 -46.56 -11.75 0.00
C GLY A 358 -46.31 -12.72 -1.15
N THR A 359 -45.47 -12.32 -2.12
CA THR A 359 -45.19 -13.13 -3.31
C THR A 359 -43.77 -12.88 -3.84
N MET A 360 -43.06 -13.96 -4.17
CA MET A 360 -41.87 -13.97 -5.02
C MET A 360 -42.24 -14.63 -6.34
N LYS A 361 -41.91 -13.98 -7.47
CA LYS A 361 -42.36 -14.41 -8.80
C LYS A 361 -41.15 -14.78 -9.67
N PHE A 362 -41.15 -16.00 -10.19
CA PHE A 362 -40.24 -16.44 -11.25
C PHE A 362 -41.06 -16.52 -12.55
N LYS A 363 -40.86 -15.54 -13.44
CA LYS A 363 -41.60 -15.36 -14.68
C LYS A 363 -40.75 -15.77 -15.87
N LYS A 364 -40.54 -17.08 -16.04
CA LYS A 364 -39.74 -17.74 -17.08
C LYS A 364 -38.23 -17.45 -17.06
N PRO A 365 -37.55 -17.39 -15.91
CA PRO A 365 -36.09 -17.31 -15.93
C PRO A 365 -35.47 -18.55 -16.55
N GLU A 366 -34.32 -18.37 -17.18
CA GLU A 366 -33.52 -19.46 -17.76
C GLU A 366 -32.98 -20.37 -16.64
N ARG A 367 -32.44 -19.77 -15.56
CA ARG A 367 -31.94 -20.51 -14.39
C ARG A 367 -32.04 -19.69 -13.11
N VAL A 368 -32.40 -20.36 -12.02
CA VAL A 368 -32.26 -19.83 -10.65
C VAL A 368 -31.51 -20.86 -9.80
N ILE A 369 -30.36 -20.46 -9.25
CA ILE A 369 -29.50 -21.28 -8.39
C ILE A 369 -29.27 -20.51 -7.09
N LEU A 370 -29.77 -21.02 -5.97
CA LEU A 370 -29.52 -20.44 -4.65
C LEU A 370 -28.85 -21.48 -3.76
N SER A 371 -27.69 -21.14 -3.20
CA SER A 371 -26.91 -22.04 -2.34
C SER A 371 -26.38 -21.37 -1.09
N SER A 372 -26.47 -22.10 0.01
CA SER A 372 -25.84 -21.73 1.28
C SER A 372 -25.19 -22.93 1.94
N LEU A 373 -23.95 -22.82 2.42
CA LEU A 373 -23.30 -23.94 3.08
C LEU A 373 -23.97 -24.25 4.42
N LYS A 374 -24.04 -23.27 5.33
CA LYS A 374 -24.55 -23.46 6.70
C LYS A 374 -25.95 -22.87 6.92
N GLY A 375 -26.40 -22.00 6.01
CA GLY A 375 -27.73 -21.41 6.04
C GLY A 375 -28.73 -22.15 5.15
N GLN A 376 -29.79 -21.45 4.76
CA GLN A 376 -30.80 -21.93 3.82
C GLN A 376 -30.64 -21.25 2.46
N ALA A 377 -31.11 -21.90 1.40
CA ALA A 377 -31.24 -21.24 0.11
C ALA A 377 -32.31 -20.14 0.18
N ILE A 378 -33.46 -20.43 0.81
CA ILE A 378 -34.50 -19.44 1.12
C ILE A 378 -34.94 -19.61 2.58
N ASP A 379 -34.89 -18.53 3.37
CA ASP A 379 -35.45 -18.46 4.72
C ASP A 379 -36.64 -17.49 4.77
N ASN A 380 -37.79 -17.96 5.21
CA ASN A 380 -38.98 -17.12 5.41
C ASN A 380 -39.22 -16.91 6.91
N LYS A 381 -39.12 -15.66 7.37
CA LYS A 381 -39.03 -15.37 8.81
C LYS A 381 -40.38 -15.12 9.48
N TYR A 382 -41.28 -14.33 8.87
CA TYR A 382 -42.43 -13.78 9.61
C TYR A 382 -43.80 -13.81 8.94
N THR A 383 -43.92 -14.13 7.63
CA THR A 383 -45.22 -14.03 6.94
C THR A 383 -45.54 -15.20 6.05
N SER A 384 -46.78 -15.27 5.61
CA SER A 384 -47.13 -16.12 4.49
C SER A 384 -46.35 -15.67 3.26
N LEU A 385 -45.69 -16.61 2.58
CA LEU A 385 -44.93 -16.35 1.36
C LEU A 385 -45.42 -17.28 0.28
N THR A 386 -45.79 -16.70 -0.86
CA THR A 386 -46.13 -17.44 -2.07
C THR A 386 -44.95 -17.39 -3.03
N LEU A 387 -44.42 -18.54 -3.42
CA LEU A 387 -43.47 -18.64 -4.53
C LEU A 387 -44.25 -19.01 -5.79
N SER A 388 -44.43 -18.05 -6.71
CA SER A 388 -45.04 -18.28 -8.01
C SER A 388 -43.94 -18.63 -9.01
N MET A 389 -43.95 -19.86 -9.51
CA MET A 389 -42.87 -20.40 -10.33
C MET A 389 -43.36 -20.85 -11.72
N ASP A 390 -42.98 -20.08 -12.74
CA ASP A 390 -42.97 -20.47 -14.15
C ASP A 390 -41.51 -20.50 -14.61
N THR A 391 -40.82 -21.65 -14.61
CA THR A 391 -39.40 -21.71 -14.98
C THR A 391 -38.97 -23.12 -15.39
N GLY A 392 -38.05 -23.23 -16.34
CA GLY A 392 -37.55 -24.53 -16.79
C GLY A 392 -36.80 -25.32 -15.72
N LYS A 393 -36.01 -24.63 -14.86
CA LYS A 393 -35.17 -25.27 -13.85
C LYS A 393 -34.85 -24.35 -12.67
N VAL A 394 -35.07 -24.87 -11.45
CA VAL A 394 -34.63 -24.24 -10.19
C VAL A 394 -33.78 -25.21 -9.38
N LYS A 395 -32.68 -24.69 -8.80
CA LYS A 395 -31.79 -25.45 -7.92
C LYS A 395 -31.64 -24.76 -6.56
N TYR A 396 -31.86 -25.52 -5.49
CA TYR A 396 -31.66 -25.06 -4.11
C TYR A 396 -30.72 -25.99 -3.35
N TRP A 397 -29.67 -25.44 -2.74
CA TRP A 397 -28.60 -26.26 -2.16
C TRP A 397 -28.21 -25.87 -0.72
N THR A 398 -28.03 -26.86 0.15
CA THR A 398 -27.52 -26.70 1.55
C THR A 398 -26.55 -27.81 1.99
N ASN A 399 -25.58 -27.55 2.87
CA ASN A 399 -24.56 -28.55 3.27
C ASN A 399 -25.01 -29.53 4.36
N GLN A 400 -26.11 -29.22 5.04
CA GLN A 400 -26.75 -30.20 5.90
C GLN A 400 -27.78 -30.93 5.04
N SER A 401 -27.54 -32.22 4.80
CA SER A 401 -28.32 -33.08 3.90
C SER A 401 -29.84 -32.96 4.12
N PRO A 402 -30.62 -32.33 3.22
CA PRO A 402 -31.85 -32.98 2.84
C PRO A 402 -31.43 -34.12 1.91
N THR A 403 -31.86 -35.36 2.17
CA THR A 403 -31.87 -36.38 1.11
C THR A 403 -32.42 -35.71 -0.16
N PRO A 404 -31.65 -35.66 -1.27
CA PRO A 404 -32.05 -34.93 -2.47
C PRO A 404 -33.29 -35.61 -3.04
N ASN A 405 -34.46 -35.09 -2.72
CA ASN A 405 -35.68 -35.50 -3.36
C ASN A 405 -35.87 -34.58 -4.56
N SER A 406 -35.46 -35.04 -5.74
CA SER A 406 -35.92 -34.41 -6.98
C SER A 406 -37.42 -34.70 -7.11
N TYR A 407 -38.23 -33.65 -7.18
CA TYR A 407 -39.67 -33.78 -7.42
C TYR A 407 -39.98 -33.35 -8.85
N VAL A 408 -40.67 -34.22 -9.58
CA VAL A 408 -41.20 -33.99 -10.93
C VAL A 408 -42.71 -34.20 -10.80
N SER A 409 -43.53 -33.22 -11.21
CA SER A 409 -44.97 -33.48 -11.29
C SER A 409 -45.20 -34.45 -12.44
N ASN A 410 -45.89 -35.55 -12.17
CA ASN A 410 -46.07 -36.62 -13.17
C ASN A 410 -47.09 -36.24 -14.28
N ASP A 411 -47.77 -35.10 -14.16
CA ASP A 411 -48.91 -34.73 -15.01
C ASP A 411 -48.84 -33.30 -15.59
N GLY A 412 -47.77 -32.54 -15.32
CA GLY A 412 -47.62 -31.17 -15.84
C GLY A 412 -48.66 -30.18 -15.30
N LYS A 413 -49.30 -30.47 -14.17
CA LYS A 413 -50.22 -29.57 -13.46
C LYS A 413 -49.56 -28.91 -12.26
N ASP A 414 -50.18 -27.84 -11.78
CA ASP A 414 -49.86 -27.14 -10.53
C ASP A 414 -49.72 -28.15 -9.38
N PHE A 415 -48.52 -28.24 -8.79
CA PHE A 415 -48.27 -29.04 -7.60
C PHE A 415 -48.12 -28.14 -6.38
N THR A 416 -49.13 -28.02 -5.52
CA THR A 416 -48.92 -27.28 -4.26
C THR A 416 -48.07 -28.13 -3.31
N TRP A 417 -46.84 -27.70 -3.01
CA TRP A 417 -46.02 -28.32 -1.98
C TRP A 417 -46.31 -27.68 -0.61
N ASP A 418 -47.08 -28.37 0.22
CA ASP A 418 -47.15 -28.06 1.65
C ASP A 418 -45.88 -28.58 2.34
N ALA A 419 -44.92 -27.67 2.56
CA ALA A 419 -43.71 -27.96 3.32
C ALA A 419 -44.07 -28.17 4.80
N ASN A 420 -44.34 -29.41 5.20
CA ASN A 420 -44.59 -29.75 6.61
C ASN A 420 -43.29 -29.63 7.42
N TYR A 421 -43.34 -28.78 8.44
CA TYR A 421 -42.32 -28.55 9.46
C TYR A 421 -41.89 -29.88 10.12
N ARG A 422 -40.62 -30.29 9.97
CA ARG A 422 -40.03 -31.41 10.73
C ARG A 422 -38.80 -30.90 11.48
N TYR A 423 -38.74 -31.21 12.78
CA TYR A 423 -37.90 -30.57 13.80
C TYR A 423 -36.42 -31.01 13.79
N ASP A 424 -36.00 -31.79 12.82
CA ASP A 424 -34.85 -32.70 12.95
C ASP A 424 -34.08 -32.97 11.65
N VAL A 425 -34.44 -32.31 10.54
CA VAL A 425 -33.71 -32.35 9.26
C VAL A 425 -33.44 -30.96 8.72
N ALA A 426 -32.23 -30.73 8.21
CA ALA A 426 -31.93 -29.50 7.51
C ALA A 426 -32.65 -29.45 6.16
N GLN A 427 -33.29 -28.32 5.89
CA GLN A 427 -34.08 -28.11 4.69
C GLN A 427 -33.48 -26.97 3.88
N ALA A 428 -33.50 -27.09 2.55
CA ALA A 428 -33.07 -26.02 1.66
C ALA A 428 -33.94 -24.75 1.78
N ILE A 429 -35.18 -24.93 2.23
CA ILE A 429 -36.18 -23.89 2.47
C ILE A 429 -36.65 -23.98 3.93
N LYS A 430 -36.70 -22.84 4.64
CA LYS A 430 -37.20 -22.78 6.03
C LYS A 430 -38.42 -21.86 6.14
N VAL A 431 -39.45 -22.32 6.85
CA VAL A 431 -40.73 -21.63 7.07
C VAL A 431 -40.84 -21.06 8.49
N SER A 432 -41.62 -19.99 8.66
CA SER A 432 -41.82 -19.30 9.94
C SER A 432 -42.32 -20.25 11.04
N LYS A 433 -41.86 -20.01 12.28
CA LYS A 433 -42.24 -20.80 13.48
C LYS A 433 -43.68 -20.59 13.94
N ASN A 434 -44.38 -19.57 13.43
CA ASN A 434 -45.77 -19.30 13.79
C ASN A 434 -46.70 -20.11 12.87
N LEU A 435 -47.41 -21.08 13.46
CA LEU A 435 -48.32 -22.02 12.79
C LEU A 435 -49.51 -21.38 12.05
N ASN A 436 -49.60 -20.04 11.99
CA ASN A 436 -50.66 -19.28 11.32
C ASN A 436 -50.21 -18.65 10.00
N TYR A 437 -48.97 -18.87 9.56
CA TYR A 437 -48.46 -18.35 8.29
C TYR A 437 -48.23 -19.47 7.29
N ASN A 438 -48.85 -19.34 6.12
CA ASN A 438 -48.81 -20.36 5.06
C ASN A 438 -47.61 -20.10 4.14
N PHE A 439 -46.81 -21.12 3.87
CA PHE A 439 -45.80 -21.06 2.82
C PHE A 439 -46.32 -21.85 1.63
N ASN A 440 -46.66 -21.15 0.56
CA ASN A 440 -47.25 -21.73 -0.64
C ASN A 440 -46.20 -21.73 -1.75
N ILE A 441 -46.05 -22.84 -2.46
CA ILE A 441 -45.40 -22.84 -3.76
C ILE A 441 -46.45 -23.17 -4.81
N GLU A 442 -46.60 -22.26 -5.78
CA GLU A 442 -47.48 -22.39 -6.92
C GLU A 442 -46.61 -22.60 -8.16
N PHE A 443 -46.78 -23.74 -8.82
CA PHE A 443 -46.14 -23.99 -10.12
C PHE A 443 -47.17 -23.82 -11.22
N ASP A 444 -46.77 -23.19 -12.32
CA ASP A 444 -47.53 -23.24 -13.58
C ASP A 444 -46.87 -24.27 -14.52
N LYS A 445 -45.68 -23.95 -15.05
CA LYS A 445 -44.93 -24.81 -16.02
C LYS A 445 -43.56 -25.27 -15.54
N THR A 446 -43.34 -25.32 -14.23
CA THR A 446 -42.04 -25.71 -13.69
C THR A 446 -41.81 -27.21 -13.81
N ASN A 447 -40.96 -27.61 -14.76
CA ASN A 447 -40.77 -29.02 -15.10
C ASN A 447 -39.83 -29.78 -14.15
N LYS A 448 -38.95 -29.08 -13.43
CA LYS A 448 -37.95 -29.72 -12.55
C LYS A 448 -37.46 -28.81 -11.41
N ILE A 449 -37.51 -29.32 -10.18
CA ILE A 449 -36.84 -28.73 -9.02
C ILE A 449 -35.77 -29.71 -8.53
N GLU A 450 -34.54 -29.22 -8.37
CA GLU A 450 -33.44 -29.97 -7.78
C GLU A 450 -33.11 -29.42 -6.38
N LEU A 451 -33.22 -30.27 -5.36
CA LEU A 451 -32.78 -30.01 -4.00
C LEU A 451 -31.53 -30.87 -3.71
N GLY A 452 -30.52 -30.37 -3.01
CA GLY A 452 -29.42 -31.21 -2.50
C GLY A 452 -28.25 -30.45 -1.86
N THR A 453 -27.01 -30.92 -2.07
CA THR A 453 -25.74 -30.24 -1.70
C THR A 453 -25.03 -29.54 -2.89
N ASP A 454 -24.55 -28.29 -2.73
CA ASP A 454 -23.88 -27.49 -3.79
C ASP A 454 -22.41 -27.88 -3.96
N VAL A 455 -22.15 -29.06 -4.51
CA VAL A 455 -20.78 -29.55 -4.68
C VAL A 455 -19.98 -28.62 -5.63
N ASP A 456 -20.57 -28.22 -6.76
CA ASP A 456 -19.89 -27.42 -7.77
C ASP A 456 -19.60 -25.99 -7.28
N GLY A 457 -20.56 -25.35 -6.62
CA GLY A 457 -20.36 -24.01 -6.05
C GLY A 457 -19.41 -24.01 -4.85
N GLN A 458 -19.37 -25.08 -4.05
CA GLN A 458 -18.37 -25.23 -2.99
C GLN A 458 -16.96 -25.31 -3.57
N LEU A 459 -16.77 -26.13 -4.61
CA LEU A 459 -15.48 -26.26 -5.29
C LEU A 459 -14.99 -24.93 -5.89
N LYS A 460 -15.90 -24.15 -6.51
CA LYS A 460 -15.56 -22.82 -7.03
C LYS A 460 -15.09 -21.85 -5.93
N LYS A 461 -15.73 -21.86 -4.76
CA LYS A 461 -15.36 -21.01 -3.61
C LYS A 461 -14.02 -21.41 -3.02
N GLU A 462 -13.80 -22.70 -2.80
CA GLU A 462 -12.53 -23.20 -2.27
C GLU A 462 -11.37 -22.86 -3.22
N LEU A 463 -11.61 -22.94 -4.54
CA LEU A 463 -10.65 -22.54 -5.55
C LEU A 463 -10.31 -21.05 -5.48
N ALA A 464 -11.32 -20.19 -5.35
CA ALA A 464 -11.12 -18.74 -5.21
C ALA A 464 -10.38 -18.39 -3.89
N GLU A 465 -10.73 -19.04 -2.78
CA GLU A 465 -10.03 -18.87 -1.49
C GLU A 465 -8.55 -19.25 -1.62
N ALA A 466 -8.25 -20.39 -2.25
CA ALA A 466 -6.89 -20.86 -2.45
C ALA A 466 -6.08 -19.93 -3.37
N LYS A 467 -6.67 -19.48 -4.50
CA LYS A 467 -6.04 -18.50 -5.39
C LYS A 467 -5.67 -17.22 -4.65
N ASN A 468 -6.63 -16.62 -3.97
CA ASN A 468 -6.42 -15.37 -3.24
C ASN A 468 -5.32 -15.51 -2.19
N LYS A 469 -5.36 -16.55 -1.35
CA LYS A 469 -4.34 -16.75 -0.30
C LYS A 469 -2.94 -17.00 -0.84
N VAL A 470 -2.80 -17.73 -1.95
CA VAL A 470 -1.50 -18.05 -2.55
C VAL A 470 -0.93 -16.85 -3.29
N GLU A 471 -1.74 -16.18 -4.10
CA GLU A 471 -1.30 -15.01 -4.88
C GLU A 471 -0.98 -13.83 -3.94
N ASP A 472 -1.69 -13.68 -2.82
CA ASP A 472 -1.43 -12.63 -1.81
C ASP A 472 -0.09 -12.78 -1.06
N LEU A 473 0.58 -13.93 -1.15
CA LEU A 473 1.94 -14.11 -0.62
C LEU A 473 2.98 -13.25 -1.37
N PHE A 474 2.65 -12.82 -2.59
CA PHE A 474 3.56 -12.16 -3.52
C PHE A 474 3.18 -10.69 -3.76
N THR A 475 4.15 -9.90 -4.19
CA THR A 475 3.96 -8.48 -4.54
C THR A 475 3.55 -8.25 -5.99
N ASN A 476 3.71 -9.27 -6.84
CA ASN A 476 3.54 -9.16 -8.29
C ASN A 476 3.07 -10.49 -8.91
N ASP A 477 2.57 -10.40 -10.14
CA ASP A 477 2.01 -11.54 -10.89
C ASP A 477 3.08 -12.48 -11.49
N LYS A 478 4.36 -12.14 -11.36
CA LYS A 478 5.48 -13.06 -11.69
C LYS A 478 5.79 -14.01 -10.53
N PHE A 479 5.22 -13.74 -9.35
CA PHE A 479 5.40 -14.51 -8.13
C PHE A 479 6.87 -14.72 -7.77
N ASP A 480 7.73 -13.74 -8.06
CA ASP A 480 9.18 -13.83 -7.82
C ASP A 480 9.63 -13.09 -6.56
N THR A 481 8.74 -12.29 -5.96
CA THR A 481 9.04 -11.42 -4.82
C THR A 481 7.92 -11.50 -3.78
N LEU A 482 8.28 -11.90 -2.55
CA LEU A 482 7.33 -11.99 -1.43
C LEU A 482 6.89 -10.61 -0.91
N LYS A 483 5.66 -10.52 -0.41
CA LYS A 483 5.24 -9.36 0.39
C LYS A 483 6.04 -9.28 1.70
N GLY A 484 6.21 -8.07 2.20
CA GLY A 484 6.91 -7.82 3.46
C GLY A 484 6.27 -8.51 4.67
N SER A 485 4.96 -8.72 4.64
CA SER A 485 4.18 -9.41 5.68
C SER A 485 4.19 -10.94 5.57
N THR A 486 4.75 -11.51 4.49
CA THR A 486 4.75 -12.97 4.30
C THR A 486 5.72 -13.63 5.26
N ASN A 487 5.19 -14.54 6.10
CA ASN A 487 5.92 -15.36 7.06
C ASN A 487 5.44 -16.82 6.95
N GLN A 488 6.03 -17.72 7.76
CA GLN A 488 5.68 -19.13 7.74
C GLN A 488 4.18 -19.38 8.01
N GLY A 489 3.56 -18.61 8.91
CA GLY A 489 2.13 -18.73 9.20
C GLY A 489 1.24 -18.41 7.99
N ALA A 490 1.56 -17.36 7.23
CA ALA A 490 0.84 -17.01 6.00
C ALA A 490 0.96 -18.11 4.94
N ILE A 491 2.15 -18.69 4.79
CA ILE A 491 2.40 -19.82 3.88
C ILE A 491 1.61 -21.06 4.31
N ASP A 492 1.55 -21.36 5.61
CA ASP A 492 0.81 -22.50 6.15
C ASP A 492 -0.70 -22.35 5.93
N GLU A 493 -1.25 -21.14 6.09
CA GLU A 493 -2.65 -20.85 5.79
C GLU A 493 -3.00 -21.02 4.31
N ALA A 494 -2.11 -20.58 3.42
CA ALA A 494 -2.25 -20.78 1.98
C ALA A 494 -2.18 -22.28 1.61
N GLN A 495 -1.21 -23.01 2.19
CA GLN A 495 -1.09 -24.46 2.03
C GLN A 495 -2.35 -25.20 2.49
N ALA A 496 -2.93 -24.80 3.63
CA ALA A 496 -4.16 -25.40 4.14
C ALA A 496 -5.35 -25.18 3.20
N ALA A 497 -5.44 -24.02 2.53
CA ALA A 497 -6.47 -23.75 1.53
C ALA A 497 -6.29 -24.60 0.26
N VAL A 498 -5.06 -24.70 -0.27
CA VAL A 498 -4.73 -25.57 -1.42
C VAL A 498 -5.05 -27.03 -1.13
N ASN A 499 -4.81 -27.50 0.10
CA ASN A 499 -5.08 -28.89 0.50
C ASN A 499 -6.57 -29.28 0.42
N LYS A 500 -7.51 -28.32 0.50
CA LYS A 500 -8.96 -28.58 0.37
C LYS A 500 -9.37 -28.91 -1.07
N LEU A 501 -8.59 -28.48 -2.05
CA LEU A 501 -8.95 -28.62 -3.47
C LEU A 501 -8.87 -30.08 -3.94
N PRO A 502 -9.73 -30.50 -4.88
CA PRO A 502 -9.56 -31.75 -5.60
C PRO A 502 -8.30 -31.71 -6.48
N ALA A 503 -7.79 -32.88 -6.86
CA ALA A 503 -6.64 -32.98 -7.75
C ALA A 503 -6.95 -32.36 -9.13
N GLY A 504 -6.02 -31.57 -9.67
CA GLY A 504 -6.18 -30.91 -10.96
C GLY A 504 -5.15 -29.81 -11.19
N ALA A 505 -5.05 -29.34 -12.43
CA ALA A 505 -4.00 -28.41 -12.88
C ALA A 505 -3.90 -27.12 -12.04
N GLU A 506 -5.03 -26.59 -11.58
CA GLU A 506 -5.01 -25.38 -10.74
C GLU A 506 -4.49 -25.65 -9.33
N LYS A 507 -4.81 -26.80 -8.73
CA LYS A 507 -4.23 -27.21 -7.44
C LYS A 507 -2.72 -27.36 -7.56
N ASP A 508 -2.25 -27.98 -8.65
CA ASP A 508 -0.82 -28.17 -8.91
C ASP A 508 -0.09 -26.83 -9.08
N ARG A 509 -0.65 -25.91 -9.89
CA ARG A 509 -0.12 -24.54 -10.04
C ARG A 509 -0.02 -23.82 -8.69
N LEU A 510 -1.08 -23.86 -7.88
CA LEU A 510 -1.09 -23.20 -6.58
C LEU A 510 -0.11 -23.84 -5.60
N GLN A 511 0.03 -25.16 -5.65
CA GLN A 511 1.01 -25.89 -4.84
C GLN A 511 2.45 -25.52 -5.21
N ASP A 512 2.75 -25.34 -6.50
CA ASP A 512 4.04 -24.88 -6.98
C ASP A 512 4.36 -23.46 -6.50
N LEU A 513 3.37 -22.56 -6.53
CA LEU A 513 3.52 -21.22 -5.98
C LEU A 513 3.76 -21.22 -4.47
N VAL A 514 3.06 -22.06 -3.70
CA VAL A 514 3.32 -22.22 -2.26
C VAL A 514 4.75 -22.72 -2.02
N ASN A 515 5.23 -23.68 -2.81
CA ASN A 515 6.61 -24.17 -2.69
C ASN A 515 7.63 -23.08 -3.06
N LYS A 516 7.37 -22.30 -4.11
CA LYS A 516 8.19 -21.14 -4.48
C LYS A 516 8.24 -20.10 -3.37
N ALA A 517 7.12 -19.84 -2.69
CA ALA A 517 7.07 -18.93 -1.54
C ALA A 517 7.95 -19.42 -0.38
N LYS A 518 7.93 -20.73 -0.08
CA LYS A 518 8.81 -21.33 0.94
C LYS A 518 10.29 -21.13 0.60
N ASP A 519 10.68 -21.36 -0.66
CA ASP A 519 12.06 -21.19 -1.11
C ASP A 519 12.51 -19.72 -1.03
N LEU A 520 11.63 -18.78 -1.41
CA LEU A 520 11.91 -17.35 -1.30
C LEU A 520 12.03 -16.87 0.15
N LEU A 521 11.16 -17.38 1.05
CA LEU A 521 11.21 -17.02 2.46
C LEU A 521 12.52 -17.49 3.08
N LYS A 522 12.93 -18.73 2.80
CA LYS A 522 14.21 -19.27 3.25
C LYS A 522 15.40 -18.45 2.76
N LYS A 523 15.41 -18.04 1.49
CA LYS A 523 16.46 -17.16 0.92
C LYS A 523 16.50 -15.80 1.60
N LYS A 524 15.33 -15.24 1.93
CA LYS A 524 15.22 -13.95 2.64
C LYS A 524 15.80 -14.05 4.05
N GLU A 525 15.44 -15.08 4.81
CA GLU A 525 15.95 -15.32 6.16
C GLU A 525 17.47 -15.55 6.17
N GLU A 526 17.99 -16.27 5.16
CA GLU A 526 19.44 -16.48 5.00
C GLU A 526 20.18 -15.18 4.68
N ALA A 527 19.64 -14.35 3.78
CA ALA A 527 20.22 -13.05 3.44
C ALA A 527 20.21 -12.07 4.63
N GLU A 528 19.15 -12.04 5.45
CA GLU A 528 19.08 -11.23 6.67
C GLU A 528 20.15 -11.66 7.69
N LYS A 529 20.36 -12.97 7.84
CA LYS A 529 21.40 -13.52 8.72
C LYS A 529 22.81 -13.16 8.23
N ASP A 530 23.07 -13.31 6.94
CA ASP A 530 24.37 -12.96 6.35
C ASP A 530 24.65 -11.47 6.48
N GLN A 531 23.65 -10.60 6.28
CA GLN A 531 23.78 -9.16 6.49
C GLN A 531 24.11 -8.81 7.95
N ALA A 532 23.46 -9.46 8.91
CA ALA A 532 23.75 -9.26 10.32
C ALA A 532 25.17 -9.73 10.71
N ASP A 533 25.62 -10.88 10.19
CA ASP A 533 26.99 -11.39 10.41
C ASP A 533 28.04 -10.44 9.82
N ALA A 534 27.84 -10.00 8.58
CA ALA A 534 28.75 -9.07 7.90
C ALA A 534 28.83 -7.73 8.64
N LYS A 535 27.68 -7.14 9.00
CA LYS A 535 27.64 -5.89 9.77
C LYS A 535 28.40 -6.02 11.08
N LYS A 536 28.13 -7.08 11.85
CA LYS A 536 28.81 -7.32 13.11
C LYS A 536 30.33 -7.43 12.94
N LYS A 537 30.80 -8.23 11.98
CA LYS A 537 32.24 -8.42 11.74
C LYS A 537 32.95 -7.14 11.31
N VAL A 538 32.34 -6.34 10.44
CA VAL A 538 32.90 -5.06 10.00
C VAL A 538 32.94 -4.04 11.12
N GLU A 539 31.84 -3.87 11.86
CA GLU A 539 31.78 -2.94 12.99
C GLU A 539 32.75 -3.36 14.11
N ASP A 540 32.98 -4.67 14.29
CA ASP A 540 33.92 -5.19 15.27
C ASP A 540 35.39 -4.86 14.99
N LEU A 541 35.74 -4.42 13.77
CA LEU A 541 37.11 -3.97 13.42
C LEU A 541 37.47 -2.63 14.08
N PHE A 542 36.48 -1.81 14.44
CA PHE A 542 36.66 -0.42 14.85
C PHE A 542 36.31 -0.20 16.33
N THR A 543 36.91 0.82 16.95
CA THR A 543 36.65 1.13 18.36
C THR A 543 35.28 1.73 18.61
N ASP A 544 34.71 2.41 17.61
CA ASP A 544 33.45 3.13 17.70
C ASP A 544 32.76 3.29 16.33
N ASN A 545 31.60 3.95 16.34
CA ASN A 545 30.77 4.18 15.16
C ASN A 545 31.27 5.29 14.23
N LYS A 546 32.43 5.92 14.50
CA LYS A 546 33.07 6.85 13.57
C LYS A 546 33.95 6.12 12.55
N PHE A 547 34.34 4.89 12.89
CA PHE A 547 35.15 4.02 12.04
C PHE A 547 36.49 4.66 11.63
N ASP A 548 37.05 5.51 12.48
CA ASP A 548 38.33 6.21 12.23
C ASP A 548 39.53 5.52 12.90
N THR A 549 39.27 4.62 13.86
CA THR A 549 40.30 3.95 14.66
C THR A 549 40.01 2.45 14.74
N LEU A 550 41.02 1.62 14.47
CA LEU A 550 40.93 0.17 14.61
C LEU A 550 41.03 -0.26 16.08
N LYS A 551 40.33 -1.34 16.44
CA LYS A 551 40.58 -2.01 17.74
C LYS A 551 42.01 -2.56 17.80
N GLY A 552 42.57 -2.63 19.01
CA GLY A 552 43.96 -3.04 19.21
C GLY A 552 44.30 -4.43 18.66
N ASN A 553 43.33 -5.36 18.69
CA ASN A 553 43.46 -6.73 18.20
C ASN A 553 43.12 -6.91 16.70
N THR A 554 42.75 -5.84 15.99
CA THR A 554 42.48 -5.94 14.55
C THR A 554 43.78 -6.22 13.78
N ASN A 555 43.75 -7.28 12.98
CA ASN A 555 44.85 -7.76 12.14
C ASN A 555 44.30 -8.14 10.75
N GLN A 556 45.18 -8.60 9.85
CA GLN A 556 44.79 -8.96 8.48
C GLN A 556 43.72 -10.07 8.44
N ALA A 557 43.82 -11.08 9.30
CA ALA A 557 42.85 -12.17 9.35
C ALA A 557 41.44 -11.67 9.72
N ALA A 558 41.32 -10.75 10.67
CA ALA A 558 40.03 -10.17 11.05
C ALA A 558 39.42 -9.35 9.90
N VAL A 559 40.25 -8.62 9.15
CA VAL A 559 39.81 -7.85 7.97
C VAL A 559 39.35 -8.79 6.84
N ASP A 560 40.09 -9.87 6.59
CA ASP A 560 39.75 -10.87 5.58
C ASP A 560 38.44 -11.62 5.92
N GLU A 561 38.22 -11.93 7.20
CA GLU A 561 36.96 -12.54 7.68
C GLU A 561 35.76 -11.60 7.49
N ALA A 562 35.94 -10.31 7.74
CA ALA A 562 34.91 -9.30 7.51
C ALA A 562 34.62 -9.15 6.01
N GLU A 563 35.66 -9.09 5.17
CA GLU A 563 35.52 -9.04 3.71
C GLU A 563 34.81 -10.27 3.16
N ALA A 564 35.16 -11.46 3.63
CA ALA A 564 34.50 -12.70 3.24
C ALA A 564 33.00 -12.70 3.59
N ALA A 565 32.63 -12.12 4.73
CA ALA A 565 31.22 -11.98 5.11
C ALA A 565 30.49 -10.96 4.24
N VAL A 566 31.10 -9.80 3.94
CA VAL A 566 30.53 -8.79 3.02
C VAL A 566 30.36 -9.34 1.60
N ASN A 567 31.29 -10.17 1.14
CA ASN A 567 31.24 -10.77 -0.20
C ASN A 567 30.05 -11.71 -0.40
N LYS A 568 29.52 -12.33 0.67
CA LYS A 568 28.31 -13.17 0.63
C LYS A 568 27.04 -12.37 0.39
N LEU A 569 27.05 -11.07 0.67
CA LEU A 569 25.87 -10.23 0.55
C LEU A 569 25.48 -10.01 -0.92
N PRO A 570 24.18 -9.92 -1.23
CA PRO A 570 23.72 -9.43 -2.52
C PRO A 570 24.14 -7.96 -2.74
N ALA A 571 24.20 -7.54 -4.00
CA ALA A 571 24.52 -6.17 -4.36
C ALA A 571 23.48 -5.18 -3.79
N GLY A 572 23.95 -4.07 -3.22
CA GLY A 572 23.08 -3.05 -2.65
C GLY A 572 23.83 -2.11 -1.72
N ALA A 573 23.17 -1.02 -1.32
CA ALA A 573 23.79 0.07 -0.56
C ALA A 573 24.46 -0.37 0.75
N GLU A 574 23.93 -1.39 1.45
CA GLU A 574 24.56 -1.90 2.67
C GLU A 574 25.84 -2.68 2.35
N LYS A 575 25.87 -3.48 1.29
CA LYS A 575 27.10 -4.15 0.84
C LYS A 575 28.17 -3.12 0.48
N ASP A 576 27.78 -2.08 -0.26
CA ASP A 576 28.70 -1.02 -0.67
C ASP A 576 29.25 -0.28 0.57
N ARG A 577 28.38 0.10 1.51
CA ARG A 577 28.76 0.73 2.78
C ARG A 577 29.73 -0.14 3.58
N LEU A 578 29.44 -1.43 3.73
CA LEU A 578 30.29 -2.34 4.48
C LEU A 578 31.63 -2.59 3.76
N GLN A 579 31.62 -2.65 2.42
CA GLN A 579 32.85 -2.78 1.62
C GLN A 579 33.74 -1.55 1.75
N ASP A 580 33.17 -0.34 1.77
CA ASP A 580 33.90 0.91 2.00
C ASP A 580 34.57 0.91 3.38
N LEU A 581 33.86 0.43 4.41
CA LEU A 581 34.41 0.29 5.76
C LEU A 581 35.53 -0.76 5.80
N VAL A 582 35.39 -1.90 5.10
CA VAL A 582 36.47 -2.89 4.97
C VAL A 582 37.71 -2.26 4.31
N ASN A 583 37.53 -1.50 3.23
CA ASN A 583 38.63 -0.81 2.56
C ASN A 583 39.30 0.23 3.48
N LYS A 584 38.51 0.99 4.23
CA LYS A 584 39.01 1.92 5.25
C LYS A 584 39.81 1.19 6.33
N ALA A 585 39.35 0.02 6.79
CA ALA A 585 40.07 -0.81 7.75
C ALA A 585 41.42 -1.29 7.19
N LYS A 586 41.47 -1.71 5.91
CA LYS A 586 42.72 -2.08 5.22
C LYS A 586 43.73 -0.92 5.21
N ASP A 587 43.27 0.29 4.88
CA ASP A 587 44.14 1.48 4.85
C ASP A 587 44.66 1.85 6.24
N LEU A 588 43.81 1.77 7.26
CA LEU A 588 44.20 2.03 8.65
C LEU A 588 45.17 0.96 9.17
N LEU A 589 44.97 -0.31 8.82
CA LEU A 589 45.85 -1.41 9.21
C LEU A 589 47.24 -1.23 8.59
N LYS A 590 47.30 -0.90 7.30
CA LYS A 590 48.56 -0.61 6.62
C LYS A 590 49.31 0.54 7.27
N LYS A 591 48.62 1.63 7.61
CA LYS A 591 49.22 2.77 8.34
C LYS A 591 49.73 2.38 9.73
N LYS A 592 48.99 1.52 10.44
CA LYS A 592 49.40 0.99 11.75
C LYS A 592 50.69 0.16 11.62
N GLU A 593 50.74 -0.75 10.66
CA GLU A 593 51.93 -1.58 10.40
C GLU A 593 53.14 -0.74 9.97
N GLU A 594 52.94 0.29 9.14
CA GLU A 594 53.99 1.21 8.72
C GLU A 594 54.52 2.03 9.91
N ALA A 595 53.64 2.58 10.75
CA ALA A 595 54.03 3.31 11.95
C ALA A 595 54.79 2.41 12.96
N GLU A 596 54.35 1.16 13.15
CA GLU A 596 55.05 0.18 13.99
C GLU A 596 56.46 -0.12 13.45
N LYS A 597 56.60 -0.25 12.13
CA LYS A 597 57.90 -0.46 11.48
C LYS A 597 58.82 0.75 11.61
N GLU A 598 58.31 1.95 11.39
CA GLU A 598 59.08 3.19 11.55
C GLU A 598 59.54 3.38 13.00
N GLN A 599 58.66 3.11 13.97
CA GLN A 599 59.00 3.15 15.39
C GLN A 599 60.10 2.13 15.73
N ALA A 600 60.02 0.91 15.19
CA ALA A 600 61.05 -0.11 15.39
C ALA A 600 62.40 0.29 14.75
N ASP A 601 62.40 0.85 13.53
CA ASP A 601 63.61 1.34 12.85
C ASP A 601 64.26 2.50 13.61
N ALA A 602 63.47 3.49 14.03
CA ALA A 602 63.94 4.64 14.81
C ALA A 602 64.53 4.19 16.15
N LYS A 603 63.82 3.31 16.87
CA LYS A 603 64.32 2.73 18.12
C LYS A 603 65.65 2.03 17.91
N LYS A 604 65.75 1.17 16.90
CA LYS A 604 66.99 0.46 16.58
C LYS A 604 68.14 1.41 16.27
N LYS A 605 67.93 2.41 15.41
CA LYS A 605 68.98 3.39 15.04
C LYS A 605 69.49 4.20 16.21
N VAL A 606 68.58 4.66 17.08
CA VAL A 606 68.95 5.41 18.29
C VAL A 606 69.70 4.53 19.28
N GLU A 607 69.19 3.32 19.56
CA GLU A 607 69.86 2.38 20.46
C GLU A 607 71.23 1.95 19.91
N ASP A 608 71.38 1.86 18.57
CA ASP A 608 72.64 1.50 17.92
C ASP A 608 73.75 2.56 18.06
N LEU A 609 73.45 3.80 18.46
CA LEU A 609 74.46 4.83 18.74
C LEU A 609 75.29 4.53 19.99
N PHE A 610 74.76 3.74 20.92
CA PHE A 610 75.30 3.53 22.26
C PHE A 610 75.84 2.11 22.45
N THR A 611 76.79 1.95 23.37
CA THR A 611 77.40 0.64 23.66
C THR A 611 76.46 -0.31 24.41
N ASP A 612 75.53 0.24 25.19
CA ASP A 612 74.60 -0.50 26.03
C ASP A 612 73.29 0.28 26.29
N ASN A 613 72.39 -0.35 27.05
CA ASN A 613 71.08 0.20 27.40
C ASN A 613 71.12 1.29 28.49
N LYS A 614 72.29 1.71 28.97
CA LYS A 614 72.41 2.88 29.87
C LYS A 614 72.52 4.18 29.09
N PHE A 615 72.90 4.07 27.81
CA PHE A 615 72.99 5.21 26.89
C PHE A 615 73.95 6.31 27.38
N ASP A 616 75.00 5.93 28.12
CA ASP A 616 76.01 6.86 28.68
C ASP A 616 77.29 6.92 27.84
N THR A 617 77.48 6.01 26.88
CA THR A 617 78.71 5.89 26.08
C THR A 617 78.36 5.58 24.63
N LEU A 618 78.97 6.32 23.70
CA LEU A 618 78.80 6.11 22.25
C LEU A 618 79.65 4.94 21.76
N LYS A 619 79.17 4.21 20.74
CA LYS A 619 80.01 3.25 20.01
C LYS A 619 81.16 3.96 19.31
N GLY A 620 82.28 3.27 19.13
CA GLY A 620 83.51 3.85 18.56
C GLY A 620 83.34 4.44 17.15
N ASN A 621 82.44 3.85 16.35
CA ASN A 621 82.11 4.28 14.99
C ASN A 621 80.99 5.33 14.90
N THR A 622 80.40 5.76 16.03
CA THR A 622 79.39 6.82 16.02
C THR A 622 80.04 8.15 15.64
N ASN A 623 79.49 8.78 14.60
CA ASN A 623 79.89 10.07 14.05
C ASN A 623 78.64 10.94 13.78
N GLN A 624 78.82 12.17 13.30
CA GLN A 624 77.71 13.09 13.06
C GLN A 624 76.66 12.51 12.09
N ALA A 625 77.09 11.82 11.03
CA ALA A 625 76.17 11.21 10.07
C ALA A 625 75.26 10.14 10.73
N ALA A 626 75.81 9.31 11.62
CA ALA A 626 75.01 8.31 12.34
C ALA A 626 73.96 8.94 13.26
N VAL A 627 74.32 10.05 13.92
CA VAL A 627 73.39 10.81 14.78
C VAL A 627 72.30 11.49 13.95
N ASP A 628 72.65 12.08 12.81
CA ASP A 628 71.71 12.71 11.89
C ASP A 628 70.73 11.69 11.29
N GLU A 629 71.20 10.48 10.96
CA GLU A 629 70.35 9.38 10.48
C GLU A 629 69.34 8.91 11.53
N ALA A 630 69.77 8.80 12.80
CA ALA A 630 68.90 8.45 13.91
C ALA A 630 67.86 9.55 14.18
N GLU A 631 68.28 10.81 14.17
CA GLU A 631 67.38 11.96 14.31
C GLU A 631 66.34 12.01 13.18
N ALA A 632 66.77 11.80 11.94
CA ALA A 632 65.87 11.75 10.80
C ALA A 632 64.84 10.62 10.93
N ALA A 633 65.20 9.47 11.50
CA ALA A 633 64.27 8.37 11.77
C ALA A 633 63.27 8.72 12.89
N VAL A 634 63.73 9.33 14.00
CA VAL A 634 62.86 9.78 15.10
C VAL A 634 61.88 10.86 14.64
N ASN A 635 62.32 11.78 13.78
CA ASN A 635 61.49 12.86 13.27
C ASN A 635 60.29 12.38 12.44
N LYS A 636 60.39 11.22 11.80
CA LYS A 636 59.28 10.58 11.05
C LYS A 636 58.17 10.05 11.96
N LEU A 637 58.48 9.77 13.23
CA LEU A 637 57.50 9.20 14.15
C LEU A 637 56.37 10.19 14.46
N PRO A 638 55.15 9.70 14.72
CA PRO A 638 54.08 10.51 15.29
C PRO A 638 54.45 10.99 16.70
N ALA A 639 53.85 12.10 17.14
CA ALA A 639 54.06 12.63 18.48
C ALA A 639 53.59 11.62 19.55
N GLY A 640 54.39 11.44 20.60
CA GLY A 640 54.08 10.53 21.70
C GLY A 640 55.31 10.19 22.53
N ALA A 641 55.07 9.54 23.66
CA ALA A 641 56.09 9.27 24.66
C ALA A 641 57.33 8.54 24.12
N GLU A 642 57.16 7.63 23.14
CA GLU A 642 58.31 6.95 22.53
C GLU A 642 59.12 7.89 21.63
N LYS A 643 58.48 8.77 20.85
CA LYS A 643 59.21 9.78 20.06
C LYS A 643 59.99 10.70 20.98
N ASP A 644 59.37 11.17 22.05
CA ASP A 644 60.00 12.05 23.03
C ASP A 644 61.21 11.35 23.68
N ARG A 645 61.02 10.10 24.12
CA ARG A 645 62.10 9.26 24.67
C ARG A 645 63.27 9.10 23.69
N LEU A 646 62.99 8.77 22.43
CA LEU A 646 64.02 8.58 21.41
C LEU A 646 64.71 9.90 21.05
N GLN A 647 63.98 11.02 21.03
CA GLN A 647 64.54 12.34 20.78
C GLN A 647 65.49 12.78 21.90
N ASP A 648 65.15 12.49 23.15
CA ASP A 648 66.04 12.76 24.29
C ASP A 648 67.35 11.97 24.18
N LEU A 649 67.27 10.71 23.76
CA LEU A 649 68.46 9.90 23.51
C LEU A 649 69.31 10.43 22.35
N VAL A 650 68.68 10.90 21.26
CA VAL A 650 69.40 11.58 20.16
C VAL A 650 70.12 12.82 20.67
N ASN A 651 69.47 13.66 21.48
CA ASN A 651 70.10 14.86 22.05
C ASN A 651 71.27 14.49 22.97
N LYS A 652 71.12 13.46 23.79
CA LYS A 652 72.20 12.92 24.62
C LYS A 652 73.38 12.43 23.77
N ALA A 653 73.12 11.77 22.64
CA ALA A 653 74.16 11.34 21.73
C ALA A 653 74.91 12.53 21.09
N LYS A 654 74.21 13.61 20.72
CA LYS A 654 74.82 14.85 20.23
C LYS A 654 75.77 15.47 21.25
N ASP A 655 75.35 15.56 22.51
CA ASP A 655 76.19 16.10 23.59
C ASP A 655 77.44 15.25 23.83
N LEU A 656 77.30 13.92 23.80
CA LEU A 656 78.43 13.00 23.95
C LEU A 656 79.38 13.05 22.75
N LEU A 657 78.86 13.20 21.53
CA LEU A 657 79.67 13.29 20.32
C LEU A 657 80.48 14.60 20.32
N LYS A 658 79.86 15.72 20.68
CA LYS A 658 80.56 17.00 20.81
C LYS A 658 81.72 16.92 21.82
N LYS A 659 81.50 16.29 22.97
CA LYS A 659 82.56 16.05 23.97
C LYS A 659 83.68 15.16 23.44
N LYS A 660 83.33 14.11 22.67
CA LYS A 660 84.30 13.22 22.02
C LYS A 660 85.16 13.99 21.01
N GLU A 661 84.55 14.82 20.15
CA GLU A 661 85.25 15.65 19.16
C GLU A 661 86.13 16.73 19.83
N GLU A 662 85.66 17.34 20.91
CA GLU A 662 86.45 18.29 21.71
C GLU A 662 87.68 17.59 22.32
N ALA A 663 87.51 16.41 22.93
CA ALA A 663 88.61 15.62 23.48
C ALA A 663 89.60 15.15 22.40
N GLU A 664 89.13 14.70 21.23
CA GLU A 664 89.98 14.33 20.09
C GLU A 664 90.76 15.54 19.55
N LYS A 665 90.15 16.73 19.51
CA LYS A 665 90.81 17.97 19.10
C LYS A 665 91.86 18.41 20.11
N GLU A 666 91.56 18.34 21.41
CA GLU A 666 92.53 18.62 22.46
C GLU A 666 93.70 17.63 22.39
N GLN A 667 93.42 16.34 22.14
CA GLN A 667 94.44 15.32 21.98
C GLN A 667 95.32 15.57 20.75
N ALA A 668 94.73 15.98 19.63
CA ALA A 668 95.46 16.36 18.42
C ALA A 668 96.29 17.64 18.61
N ASP A 669 95.77 18.66 19.30
CA ASP A 669 96.51 19.90 19.61
C ASP A 669 97.69 19.63 20.54
N ALA A 670 97.49 18.83 21.60
CA ALA A 670 98.56 18.40 22.49
C ALA A 670 99.63 17.60 21.75
N LYS A 671 99.22 16.62 20.93
CA LYS A 671 100.13 15.84 20.09
C LYS A 671 100.94 16.74 19.16
N LYS A 672 100.28 17.65 18.44
CA LYS A 672 100.94 18.58 17.51
C LYS A 672 101.92 19.51 18.24
N LYS A 673 101.55 20.05 19.40
CA LYS A 673 102.43 20.90 20.21
C LYS A 673 103.66 20.16 20.70
N VAL A 674 103.52 18.89 21.09
CA VAL A 674 104.66 18.04 21.45
C VAL A 674 105.53 17.76 20.22
N GLU A 675 104.93 17.37 19.08
CA GLU A 675 105.65 17.13 17.82
C GLU A 675 106.38 18.39 17.32
N ASP A 676 105.80 19.57 17.50
CA ASP A 676 106.40 20.83 17.06
C ASP A 676 107.69 21.20 17.80
N LEU A 677 107.94 20.65 19.00
CA LEU A 677 109.19 20.86 19.75
C LEU A 677 110.43 20.24 19.08
N PHE A 678 110.23 19.24 18.21
CA PHE A 678 111.30 18.40 17.65
C PHE A 678 111.45 18.59 16.14
N THR A 679 112.65 18.35 15.61
CA THR A 679 112.95 18.49 14.19
C THR A 679 112.37 17.38 13.32
N ASP A 680 112.12 16.21 13.92
CA ASP A 680 111.55 15.04 13.26
C ASP A 680 110.70 14.18 14.21
N ASN A 681 110.11 13.11 13.66
CA ASN A 681 109.23 12.19 14.38
C ASN A 681 109.98 11.17 15.26
N LYS A 682 111.30 11.28 15.42
CA LYS A 682 112.08 10.43 16.33
C LYS A 682 112.18 11.03 17.74
N PHE A 683 111.84 12.31 17.88
CA PHE A 683 111.82 13.04 19.14
C PHE A 683 113.18 13.05 19.87
N ASP A 684 114.30 12.91 19.14
CA ASP A 684 115.65 12.88 19.70
C ASP A 684 116.38 14.24 19.61
N THR A 685 115.87 15.16 18.79
CA THR A 685 116.49 16.45 18.48
C THR A 685 115.47 17.60 18.51
N LEU A 686 115.71 18.63 19.35
CA LEU A 686 114.85 19.81 19.45
C LEU A 686 115.03 20.77 18.27
N LYS A 687 113.97 21.43 17.82
CA LYS A 687 114.08 22.54 16.85
C LYS A 687 114.86 23.70 17.44
N GLY A 688 115.65 24.40 16.62
CA GLY A 688 116.44 25.56 17.03
C GLY A 688 115.62 26.76 17.53
N SER A 689 114.30 26.76 17.29
CA SER A 689 113.34 27.76 17.80
C SER A 689 112.64 27.35 19.10
N THR A 690 112.88 26.14 19.62
CA THR A 690 112.24 25.64 20.85
C THR A 690 112.85 26.32 22.08
N ASN A 691 111.99 26.91 22.92
CA ASN A 691 112.36 27.57 24.17
C ASN A 691 111.49 27.04 25.32
N GLN A 692 111.76 27.47 26.56
CA GLN A 692 111.01 27.01 27.74
C GLN A 692 109.51 27.30 27.64
N ALA A 693 109.11 28.43 27.05
CA ALA A 693 107.71 28.77 26.86
C ALA A 693 106.98 27.77 25.94
N ALA A 694 107.62 27.32 24.86
CA ALA A 694 107.06 26.30 23.97
C ALA A 694 106.88 24.93 24.68
N VAL A 695 107.82 24.56 25.57
CA VAL A 695 107.73 23.34 26.38
C VAL A 695 106.58 23.44 27.39
N ASP A 696 106.44 24.59 28.06
CA ASP A 696 105.37 24.82 29.03
C ASP A 696 103.98 24.82 28.37
N GLU A 697 103.85 25.37 27.15
CA GLU A 697 102.62 25.32 26.36
C GLU A 697 102.23 23.89 25.93
N ALA A 698 103.21 23.07 25.54
CA ALA A 698 102.99 21.67 25.21
C ALA A 698 102.58 20.86 26.46
N GLN A 699 103.26 21.07 27.59
CA GLN A 699 102.92 20.43 28.86
C GLN A 699 101.52 20.83 29.35
N ALA A 700 101.15 22.10 29.22
CA ALA A 700 99.81 22.58 29.57
C ALA A 700 98.72 22.00 28.66
N ALA A 701 99.02 21.73 27.39
CA ALA A 701 98.10 21.04 26.48
C ALA A 701 97.94 19.55 26.84
N VAL A 702 99.03 18.87 27.21
CA VAL A 702 98.98 17.47 27.67
C VAL A 702 98.23 17.32 29.00
N ASN A 703 98.42 18.24 29.94
CA ASN A 703 97.74 18.21 31.25
C ASN A 703 96.22 18.44 31.17
N LYS A 704 95.68 18.84 30.01
CA LYS A 704 94.25 19.04 29.78
C LYS A 704 93.54 17.77 29.27
N LEU A 705 94.30 16.79 28.77
CA LEU A 705 93.81 15.46 28.40
C LEU A 705 93.62 14.59 29.65
#